data_AF-A0A9D1D9B3-F1
#
_entry.id   AF-A0A9D1D9B3-F1
#
_cell.length_a   1.000
_cell.length_b   1.000
_cell.length_c   1.000
_cell.angle_alpha   90.00
_cell.angle_beta   90.00
_cell.angle_gamma   90.00
#
_symmetry.space_group_name_H-M   'P 1'
#
loop_
_entity.id
_entity.type
_entity.pdbx_description
1 polymer ?
#
loop_
_entity_poly.entity_id
_entity_poly.type
_entity_poly.pdbx_seq_one_letter_code
_entity_poly.pdbx_strand_id
1 'polypeptide(L)'
;MHSETTVRQNHCHQEMNTLLFMCFFLFMATQLFIGETGQETLVNGVNMLLYLVFVPGFIFLAGYRVSMAFRDPKEGGRRRLMSLAGRGFLAFFLLALAQNVVLNKLPFTYSLAQVLTGVSIPSLSAIFFSLGLLFSLAVLFYENLIRLSMNKRRMLAVGIVCLLTGLISMEEGYALTGVFLRCENQAAVPILPYGGFFLLGLYFEEKKPGFSWKILAGAAAVSAVSLLLYRTPVQSLVRITASALPVYLVYVFSEGLWELSLRFRPVKLWCGTVSYVFAAYGVLLFSLRGMGYFENVSLWKALAVGIGVLAAVYLGSLLFVWFTRLYAAGAKYFEEKVRHKTAAYFLIYTAAFAVLLLLCFLDYLRFDRTLLWRADSVSQYYPRAVYFARYIRELVSNVLSGNFVLPMYDFSLGMGSEITYSLEPLYFLFALFGEENVEFTYSLLILIRFYLAGITSSIFFLYFKKDYFTTFIASVVYVFCGFSLFGGTRHAMFMIPMIMFPLLILAIEEILRNKRWYLCTIFVAVSLFSNYYYLYMCTIGMGIYFLVRFFCQKDRQKKTFKNFMLKGLTISGSYLLGVAMSCIVLVTTFGMYVGSGRSGAAVIKTPSLFYYGADWLVRCLMSFLTTVNSPGDWLKLGYLPISFLALILLFVKKGRKELKILTVISVILMAIPLSGFVFSGFSSISNRWCYMMALLFAYVVAECLPQLRSMDKREILYCAAGTGIYGFLSFFGNTLTTIYTKAAFVCLAATLAVVLICHVKNVKWTEAAKKCLLLALTAALVLFNSHSLFGFSGVILEYTRPGEAQAKGENTPLRAVEQLGDESFYRSATPRLDYSTISSSMLLDYNSISIFNSTLNGAIMEYLAEMGSSSYSATQFFGMSNRTYMNALAAVKYYAYYDEPSRALPYGYEEVLKTELDGRETTVCENQYALPLGYTYSGAITREELEEYSVLERQEVMMQKAVLEENTSSQAQAFLEDETEARTTLRELEILSVEPELLEYTGTALTTELERETETEEASVQEQEEEELGNSLTIRFESLPNSETYLVLENAVLKGDMSENPINISFKTEGNNLSYKFRSDDDRYGSGQEDYVFNLGYHEGVITECTITFDRSGTIDFDSLKLYSQPMDNTEEYTEALTEDILQNVEIGTNEITGTISAGEDKLLVLSIPYQNGWTAYVDGEQVELERVNIMYMGIPLEAGEHTIRLEFEIPGVKAALVIMPASAVFFVALLVIRQFRKKKVRK
;
A
#
# COMPACT_ATOMS: atom_id res chain seq x y z
N MET A 1 -25.14 41.57 -44.80
CA MET A 1 -23.85 41.41 -45.49
C MET A 1 -22.65 41.74 -44.60
N HIS A 2 -22.50 42.94 -44.02
CA HIS A 2 -21.28 43.30 -43.26
C HIS A 2 -20.97 42.35 -42.08
N SER A 3 -21.97 41.99 -41.26
CA SER A 3 -21.81 41.05 -40.12
C SER A 3 -21.44 39.62 -40.53
N GLU A 4 -21.96 39.15 -41.66
CA GLU A 4 -21.73 37.79 -42.18
C GLU A 4 -20.30 37.65 -42.75
N THR A 5 -19.79 38.69 -43.41
CA THR A 5 -18.37 38.79 -43.80
C THR A 5 -17.43 38.78 -42.61
N THR A 6 -17.74 39.50 -41.53
CA THR A 6 -16.90 39.55 -40.32
C THR A 6 -16.89 38.21 -39.58
N VAL A 7 -18.02 37.50 -39.53
CA VAL A 7 -18.10 36.14 -38.94
C VAL A 7 -17.31 35.12 -39.77
N ARG A 8 -17.44 35.16 -41.11
CA ARG A 8 -16.65 34.33 -42.03
C ARG A 8 -15.15 34.56 -41.88
N GLN A 9 -14.70 35.82 -41.86
CA GLN A 9 -13.29 36.19 -41.70
C GLN A 9 -12.71 35.72 -40.36
N ASN A 10 -13.44 35.89 -39.25
CA ASN A 10 -13.01 35.42 -37.93
C ASN A 10 -12.87 33.89 -37.84
N HIS A 11 -13.66 33.14 -38.62
CA HIS A 11 -13.57 31.69 -38.63
C HIS A 11 -12.49 31.16 -39.59
N CYS A 12 -12.33 31.70 -40.80
CA CYS A 12 -11.17 31.37 -41.64
C CYS A 12 -9.86 31.65 -40.89
N HIS A 13 -9.82 32.74 -40.12
CA HIS A 13 -8.71 33.05 -39.22
C HIS A 13 -8.46 31.94 -38.18
N GLN A 14 -9.51 31.34 -37.61
CA GLN A 14 -9.36 30.23 -36.65
C GLN A 14 -8.81 28.97 -37.34
N GLU A 15 -9.36 28.58 -38.48
CA GLU A 15 -8.91 27.41 -39.24
C GLU A 15 -7.46 27.55 -39.73
N MET A 16 -7.07 28.75 -40.17
CA MET A 16 -5.68 29.03 -40.55
C MET A 16 -4.73 28.92 -39.34
N ASN A 17 -5.14 29.35 -38.14
CA ASN A 17 -4.33 29.12 -36.93
C ASN A 17 -4.16 27.61 -36.68
N THR A 18 -5.24 26.83 -36.81
CA THR A 18 -5.22 25.38 -36.60
C THR A 18 -4.25 24.69 -37.55
N LEU A 19 -4.31 25.01 -38.85
CA LEU A 19 -3.41 24.48 -39.88
C LEU A 19 -1.95 24.84 -39.62
N LEU A 20 -1.65 26.12 -39.33
CA LEU A 20 -0.28 26.54 -39.02
C LEU A 20 0.26 25.89 -37.73
N PHE A 21 -0.62 25.67 -36.74
CA PHE A 21 -0.28 24.98 -35.51
C PHE A 21 0.00 23.48 -35.73
N MET A 22 -0.75 22.81 -36.62
CA MET A 22 -0.47 21.44 -37.04
C MET A 22 0.89 21.34 -37.74
N CYS A 23 1.19 22.23 -38.68
CA CYS A 23 2.49 22.26 -39.37
C CYS A 23 3.65 22.47 -38.40
N PHE A 24 3.50 23.37 -37.43
CA PHE A 24 4.47 23.58 -36.36
C PHE A 24 4.67 22.31 -35.53
N PHE A 25 3.58 21.62 -35.17
CA PHE A 25 3.68 20.40 -34.37
C PHE A 25 4.29 19.22 -35.12
N LEU A 26 3.94 19.05 -36.41
CA LEU A 26 4.58 18.07 -37.31
C LEU A 26 6.08 18.34 -37.44
N PHE A 27 6.48 19.61 -37.55
CA PHE A 27 7.88 20.00 -37.53
C PHE A 27 8.56 19.62 -36.20
N MET A 28 7.95 19.95 -35.07
CA MET A 28 8.47 19.57 -33.73
C MET A 28 8.60 18.05 -33.57
N ALA A 29 7.60 17.28 -33.96
CA ALA A 29 7.65 15.82 -33.94
C ALA A 29 8.81 15.32 -34.81
N THR A 30 8.98 15.86 -36.01
CA THR A 30 10.07 15.50 -36.92
C THR A 30 11.45 15.81 -36.32
N GLN A 31 11.61 16.97 -35.68
CA GLN A 31 12.83 17.38 -34.97
C GLN A 31 13.19 16.45 -33.80
N LEU A 32 12.19 15.88 -33.12
CA LEU A 32 12.43 14.94 -32.03
C LEU A 32 13.03 13.62 -32.51
N PHE A 33 12.78 13.19 -33.75
CA PHE A 33 13.25 11.89 -34.25
C PHE A 33 14.46 11.99 -35.21
N ILE A 34 15.15 13.14 -35.23
CA ILE A 34 16.40 13.32 -36.00
C ILE A 34 17.52 12.59 -35.26
N GLY A 35 18.00 11.51 -35.87
CA GLY A 35 19.05 10.64 -35.33
C GLY A 35 18.76 9.14 -35.52
N GLU A 36 17.50 8.73 -35.53
CA GLU A 36 17.12 7.29 -35.51
C GLU A 36 16.69 6.71 -36.86
N THR A 37 16.47 7.53 -37.89
CA THR A 37 15.85 7.07 -39.16
C THR A 37 16.84 6.67 -40.25
N GLY A 38 18.14 6.94 -40.09
CA GLY A 38 19.16 6.69 -41.12
C GLY A 38 18.92 7.42 -42.46
N GLN A 39 17.92 8.31 -42.55
CA GLN A 39 17.52 9.04 -43.76
C GLN A 39 17.45 10.56 -43.50
N GLU A 40 18.57 11.13 -43.06
CA GLU A 40 18.67 12.57 -42.73
C GLU A 40 18.26 13.49 -43.88
N THR A 41 18.52 13.10 -45.14
CA THR A 41 18.17 13.89 -46.33
C THR A 41 16.67 14.04 -46.55
N LEU A 42 15.88 12.98 -46.32
CA LEU A 42 14.42 13.03 -46.44
C LEU A 42 13.83 13.88 -45.31
N VAL A 43 14.31 13.67 -44.09
CA VAL A 43 13.89 14.40 -42.90
C VAL A 43 14.21 15.90 -43.02
N ASN A 44 15.39 16.25 -43.51
CA ASN A 44 15.79 17.62 -43.78
C ASN A 44 14.97 18.26 -44.91
N GLY A 45 14.59 17.49 -45.94
CA GLY A 45 13.68 17.94 -46.99
C GLY A 45 12.26 18.25 -46.49
N VAL A 46 11.70 17.38 -45.65
CA VAL A 46 10.38 17.60 -45.01
C VAL A 46 10.45 18.79 -44.04
N ASN A 47 11.51 18.91 -43.25
CA ASN A 47 11.74 20.03 -42.36
C ASN A 47 11.82 21.36 -43.11
N MET A 48 12.55 21.40 -44.23
CA MET A 48 12.65 22.60 -45.07
C MET A 48 11.28 23.00 -45.64
N LEU A 49 10.49 22.03 -46.12
CA LEU A 49 9.14 22.28 -46.63
C LEU A 49 8.22 22.84 -45.53
N LEU A 50 8.18 22.22 -44.35
CA LEU A 50 7.38 22.69 -43.23
C LEU A 50 7.80 24.10 -42.81
N TYR A 51 9.12 24.36 -42.70
CA TYR A 51 9.69 25.65 -42.33
C TYR A 51 9.32 26.78 -43.29
N LEU A 52 9.33 26.49 -44.60
CA LEU A 52 8.90 27.42 -45.65
C LEU A 52 7.41 27.77 -45.56
N VAL A 53 6.58 26.98 -44.87
CA VAL A 53 5.15 27.25 -44.71
C VAL A 53 4.84 27.94 -43.39
N PHE A 54 5.36 27.41 -42.27
CA PHE A 54 4.88 27.86 -40.96
C PHE A 54 5.46 29.23 -40.55
N VAL A 55 6.76 29.50 -40.73
CA VAL A 55 7.37 30.78 -40.30
C VAL A 55 6.75 31.98 -41.05
N PRO A 56 6.68 31.97 -42.38
CA PRO A 56 6.07 33.08 -43.13
C PRO A 56 4.56 33.16 -42.88
N GLY A 57 3.90 32.03 -42.65
CA GLY A 57 2.48 31.95 -42.30
C GLY A 57 2.14 32.60 -40.96
N PHE A 58 2.94 32.39 -39.90
CA PHE A 58 2.75 33.05 -38.61
C PHE A 58 2.98 34.57 -38.68
N ILE A 59 3.93 35.02 -39.51
CA ILE A 59 4.20 36.45 -39.71
C ILE A 59 3.08 37.12 -40.52
N PHE A 60 2.57 36.44 -41.55
CA PHE A 60 1.38 36.87 -42.27
C PHE A 60 0.16 36.99 -41.34
N LEU A 61 -0.06 35.98 -40.50
CA LEU A 61 -1.11 35.96 -39.49
C LEU A 61 -0.96 37.11 -38.47
N ALA A 62 0.26 37.44 -38.07
CA ALA A 62 0.52 38.56 -37.16
C ALA A 62 0.12 39.90 -37.79
N GLY A 63 0.47 40.12 -39.05
CA GLY A 63 0.02 41.29 -39.82
C GLY A 63 -1.50 41.37 -39.91
N TYR A 64 -2.16 40.24 -40.22
CA TYR A 64 -3.61 40.13 -40.29
C TYR A 64 -4.30 40.46 -38.95
N ARG A 65 -3.73 39.98 -37.82
CA ARG A 65 -4.21 40.29 -36.46
C ARG A 65 -4.07 41.77 -36.12
N VAL A 66 -3.00 42.41 -36.58
CA VAL A 66 -2.77 43.85 -36.40
C VAL A 66 -3.80 44.66 -37.17
N SER A 67 -4.07 44.26 -38.41
CA SER A 67 -5.13 44.83 -39.23
C SER A 67 -6.50 44.80 -38.52
N MET A 68 -6.89 43.62 -38.01
CA MET A 68 -8.15 43.48 -37.28
C MET A 68 -8.22 44.35 -36.01
N ALA A 69 -7.08 44.59 -35.36
CA ALA A 69 -7.01 45.46 -34.18
C ALA A 69 -7.15 46.95 -34.53
N PHE A 70 -7.03 47.36 -35.79
CA PHE A 70 -7.25 48.74 -36.24
C PHE A 70 -8.73 49.11 -36.40
N ARG A 71 -9.66 48.14 -36.46
CA ARG A 71 -11.12 48.38 -36.55
C ARG A 71 -11.81 48.66 -35.22
N ASP A 72 -11.13 48.47 -34.09
CA ASP A 72 -11.70 48.68 -32.76
C ASP A 72 -11.49 50.16 -32.33
N PRO A 73 -12.56 50.96 -32.14
CA PRO A 73 -12.47 52.42 -32.06
C PRO A 73 -11.78 52.91 -30.77
N LYS A 74 -10.44 53.06 -30.84
CA LYS A 74 -9.49 53.64 -29.87
C LYS A 74 -9.44 53.01 -28.45
N GLU A 75 -8.23 53.00 -27.88
CA GLU A 75 -7.74 52.23 -26.71
C GLU A 75 -7.87 50.69 -26.75
N GLY A 76 -8.97 50.12 -27.27
CA GLY A 76 -9.20 48.67 -27.32
C GLY A 76 -8.20 47.90 -28.20
N GLY A 77 -7.91 48.43 -29.39
CA GLY A 77 -6.98 47.81 -30.34
C GLY A 77 -5.54 47.71 -29.83
N ARG A 78 -5.02 48.78 -29.19
CA ARG A 78 -3.67 48.76 -28.58
C ARG A 78 -3.56 47.75 -27.44
N ARG A 79 -4.57 47.70 -26.55
CA ARG A 79 -4.60 46.70 -25.45
C ARG A 79 -4.63 45.27 -25.99
N ARG A 80 -5.36 45.02 -27.09
CA ARG A 80 -5.42 43.70 -27.73
C ARG A 80 -4.07 43.29 -28.32
N LEU A 81 -3.37 44.21 -28.97
CA LEU A 81 -2.01 43.98 -29.49
C LEU A 81 -0.98 43.77 -28.38
N MET A 82 -1.07 44.54 -27.30
CA MET A 82 -0.23 44.36 -26.12
C MET A 82 -0.45 42.98 -25.47
N SER A 83 -1.70 42.50 -25.43
CA SER A 83 -1.99 41.14 -24.97
C SER A 83 -1.39 40.06 -25.89
N LEU A 84 -1.42 40.27 -27.21
CA LEU A 84 -0.81 39.33 -28.17
C LEU A 84 0.73 39.34 -28.05
N ALA A 85 1.35 40.50 -27.87
CA ALA A 85 2.78 40.62 -27.59
C ALA A 85 3.17 39.83 -26.33
N GLY A 86 2.45 40.03 -25.22
CA GLY A 86 2.69 39.30 -23.97
C GLY A 86 2.53 37.78 -24.11
N ARG A 87 1.56 37.31 -24.91
CA ARG A 87 1.40 35.88 -25.20
C ARG A 87 2.55 35.32 -26.04
N GLY A 88 3.06 36.09 -27.00
CA GLY A 88 4.23 35.71 -27.81
C GLY A 88 5.46 35.52 -26.95
N PHE A 89 5.78 36.49 -26.08
CA PHE A 89 6.90 36.38 -25.15
C PHE A 89 6.70 35.24 -24.14
N LEU A 90 5.50 35.05 -23.60
CA LEU A 90 5.23 33.94 -22.68
C LEU A 90 5.42 32.57 -23.36
N ALA A 91 4.95 32.41 -24.60
CA ALA A 91 5.14 31.19 -25.38
C ALA A 91 6.63 30.95 -25.67
N PHE A 92 7.38 32.00 -25.99
CA PHE A 92 8.83 31.94 -26.12
C PHE A 92 9.49 31.43 -24.83
N PHE A 93 9.21 32.06 -23.69
CA PHE A 93 9.81 31.67 -22.41
C PHE A 93 9.51 30.21 -22.04
N LEU A 94 8.26 29.77 -22.17
CA LEU A 94 7.87 28.40 -21.84
C LEU A 94 8.53 27.36 -22.76
N LEU A 95 8.56 27.62 -24.07
CA LEU A 95 9.15 26.69 -25.04
C LEU A 95 10.68 26.67 -24.96
N ALA A 96 11.32 27.81 -24.73
CA ALA A 96 12.77 27.91 -24.57
C ALA A 96 13.25 27.12 -23.35
N LEU A 97 12.54 27.28 -22.22
CA LEU A 97 12.84 26.56 -20.98
C LEU A 97 12.60 25.05 -21.14
N ALA A 98 11.49 24.66 -21.78
CA ALA A 98 11.20 23.27 -22.06
C ALA A 98 12.26 22.62 -22.97
N GLN A 99 12.69 23.32 -24.03
CA GLN A 99 13.73 22.82 -24.93
C GLN A 99 15.06 22.62 -24.20
N ASN A 100 15.53 23.60 -23.42
CA ASN A 100 16.81 23.48 -22.73
C ASN A 100 16.81 22.38 -21.65
N VAL A 101 15.73 22.28 -20.87
CA VAL A 101 15.67 21.31 -19.76
C VAL A 101 15.40 19.89 -20.26
N VAL A 102 14.52 19.73 -21.25
CA VAL A 102 14.06 18.41 -21.68
C VAL A 102 14.91 17.84 -22.82
N LEU A 103 15.26 18.66 -23.83
CA LEU A 103 16.01 18.18 -25.00
C LEU A 103 17.51 18.29 -24.80
N ASN A 104 17.98 19.43 -24.31
CA ASN A 104 19.41 19.65 -24.10
C ASN A 104 19.90 19.12 -22.74
N LYS A 105 19.00 18.52 -21.94
CA LYS A 105 19.25 17.99 -20.58
C LYS A 105 19.98 18.98 -19.66
N LEU A 106 19.75 20.28 -19.85
CA LEU A 106 20.41 21.32 -19.04
C LEU A 106 19.67 21.51 -17.70
N PRO A 107 20.40 21.82 -16.61
CA PRO A 107 19.77 22.15 -15.33
C PRO A 107 18.75 23.29 -15.48
N PHE A 108 17.61 23.19 -14.78
CA PHE A 108 16.52 24.18 -14.88
C PHE A 108 16.97 25.59 -14.50
N THR A 109 17.76 25.75 -13.44
CA THR A 109 18.26 27.04 -12.98
C THR A 109 19.19 27.67 -14.01
N TYR A 110 20.07 26.87 -14.61
CA TYR A 110 20.94 27.28 -15.71
C TYR A 110 20.13 27.67 -16.95
N SER A 111 19.14 26.86 -17.32
CA SER A 111 18.24 27.13 -18.44
C SER A 111 17.41 28.39 -18.23
N LEU A 112 16.88 28.59 -17.02
CA LEU A 112 16.09 29.76 -16.66
C LEU A 112 16.95 31.03 -16.71
N ALA A 113 18.18 30.96 -16.18
CA ALA A 113 19.14 32.05 -16.25
C ALA A 113 19.47 32.38 -17.71
N GLN A 114 19.79 31.38 -18.55
CA GLN A 114 20.07 31.59 -19.97
C GLN A 114 18.91 32.22 -20.75
N VAL A 115 17.67 31.77 -20.50
CA VAL A 115 16.48 32.29 -21.20
C VAL A 115 16.11 33.70 -20.71
N LEU A 116 16.22 33.99 -19.40
CA LEU A 116 15.95 35.33 -18.85
C LEU A 116 17.01 36.36 -19.24
N THR A 117 18.28 35.96 -19.27
CA THR A 117 19.39 36.83 -19.66
C THR A 117 19.54 36.95 -21.17
N GLY A 118 18.81 36.13 -21.94
CA GLY A 118 18.89 36.11 -23.40
C GLY A 118 20.20 35.57 -23.95
N VAL A 119 21.06 34.96 -23.12
CA VAL A 119 22.40 34.45 -23.46
C VAL A 119 22.33 33.32 -24.49
N SER A 120 21.24 32.55 -24.53
CA SER A 120 20.96 31.58 -25.59
C SER A 120 19.46 31.55 -25.86
N ILE A 121 19.05 31.79 -27.11
CA ILE A 121 17.64 31.69 -27.53
C ILE A 121 17.48 30.37 -28.30
N PRO A 122 16.80 29.36 -27.74
CA PRO A 122 16.63 28.07 -28.39
C PRO A 122 15.84 28.19 -29.68
N SER A 123 16.25 27.42 -30.69
CA SER A 123 15.83 27.63 -32.07
C SER A 123 14.32 27.51 -32.30
N LEU A 124 13.66 26.60 -31.59
CA LEU A 124 12.22 26.32 -31.74
C LEU A 124 11.36 27.41 -31.12
N SER A 125 11.88 28.13 -30.13
CA SER A 125 11.18 29.17 -29.36
C SER A 125 11.33 30.58 -29.98
N ALA A 126 12.40 30.80 -30.75
CA ALA A 126 12.79 32.11 -31.28
C ALA A 126 11.73 32.79 -32.16
N ILE A 127 10.88 32.02 -32.85
CA ILE A 127 9.78 32.57 -33.67
C ILE A 127 8.75 33.29 -32.80
N PHE A 128 8.44 32.77 -31.61
CA PHE A 128 7.49 33.40 -30.69
C PHE A 128 8.04 34.68 -30.07
N PHE A 129 9.37 34.75 -29.90
CA PHE A 129 10.06 35.98 -29.54
C PHE A 129 9.93 37.03 -30.66
N SER A 130 10.20 36.66 -31.92
CA SER A 130 10.03 37.55 -33.07
C SER A 130 8.57 38.02 -33.23
N LEU A 131 7.58 37.15 -33.00
CA LEU A 131 6.16 37.52 -33.00
C LEU A 131 5.80 38.49 -31.86
N GLY A 132 6.33 38.24 -30.65
CA GLY A 132 6.19 39.15 -29.51
C GLY A 132 6.75 40.54 -29.82
N LEU A 133 7.91 40.59 -30.47
CA LEU A 133 8.53 41.84 -30.90
C LEU A 133 7.71 42.55 -31.99
N LEU A 134 7.23 41.83 -33.00
CA LEU A 134 6.38 42.38 -34.06
C LEU A 134 5.10 43.01 -33.51
N PHE A 135 4.42 42.36 -32.57
CA PHE A 135 3.23 42.94 -31.94
C PHE A 135 3.59 44.15 -31.06
N SER A 136 4.74 44.13 -30.38
CA SER A 136 5.23 45.27 -29.59
C SER A 136 5.54 46.48 -30.46
N LEU A 137 6.20 46.27 -31.60
CA LEU A 137 6.45 47.30 -32.61
C LEU A 137 5.13 47.82 -33.21
N ALA A 138 4.15 46.94 -33.43
CA ALA A 138 2.83 47.33 -33.91
C ALA A 138 2.06 48.20 -32.89
N VAL A 139 2.26 47.98 -31.58
CA VAL A 139 1.75 48.87 -30.52
C VAL A 139 2.47 50.22 -30.54
N LEU A 140 3.80 50.21 -30.70
CA LEU A 140 4.63 51.42 -30.67
C LEU A 140 4.36 52.35 -31.87
N PHE A 141 4.21 51.77 -33.06
CA PHE A 141 3.92 52.48 -34.30
C PHE A 141 2.45 52.46 -34.71
N TYR A 142 1.53 52.22 -33.76
CA TYR A 142 0.10 51.97 -34.02
C TYR A 142 -0.55 52.99 -34.96
N GLU A 143 -0.40 54.30 -34.69
CA GLU A 143 -0.99 55.36 -35.54
C GLU A 143 -0.37 55.43 -36.93
N ASN A 144 0.95 55.20 -37.03
CA ASN A 144 1.67 55.24 -38.30
C ASN A 144 1.31 54.04 -39.18
N LEU A 145 1.12 52.86 -38.57
CA LEU A 145 0.69 51.65 -39.27
C LEU A 145 -0.76 51.74 -39.75
N ILE A 146 -1.66 52.39 -38.99
CA ILE A 146 -3.02 52.70 -39.45
C ILE A 146 -2.98 53.63 -40.66
N ARG A 147 -2.19 54.71 -40.62
CA ARG A 147 -2.03 55.61 -41.76
C ARG A 147 -1.43 54.90 -42.98
N LEU A 148 -0.52 53.97 -42.75
CA LEU A 148 0.10 53.15 -43.79
C LEU A 148 -0.92 52.19 -44.41
N SER A 149 -1.75 51.52 -43.60
CA SER A 149 -2.77 50.58 -44.08
C SER A 149 -3.82 51.26 -44.98
N MET A 150 -4.11 52.54 -44.74
CA MET A 150 -5.05 53.33 -45.53
C MET A 150 -4.53 53.74 -46.94
N ASN A 151 -3.22 53.60 -47.24
CA ASN A 151 -2.64 53.99 -48.53
C ASN A 151 -1.86 52.85 -49.22
N LYS A 152 -2.53 52.21 -50.18
CA LYS A 152 -2.08 50.97 -50.86
C LYS A 152 -0.78 51.12 -51.65
N ARG A 153 -0.55 52.27 -52.29
CA ARG A 153 0.69 52.52 -53.04
C ARG A 153 1.89 52.68 -52.09
N ARG A 154 1.68 53.34 -50.95
CA ARG A 154 2.70 53.47 -49.90
C ARG A 154 2.98 52.15 -49.20
N MET A 155 1.95 51.34 -48.91
CA MET A 155 2.12 49.99 -48.36
C MET A 155 2.93 49.07 -49.27
N LEU A 156 2.62 49.07 -50.58
CA LEU A 156 3.34 48.27 -51.55
C LEU A 156 4.79 48.75 -51.70
N ALA A 157 5.03 50.06 -51.73
CA ALA A 157 6.38 50.63 -51.78
C ALA A 157 7.20 50.27 -50.53
N VAL A 158 6.62 50.38 -49.33
CA VAL A 158 7.27 49.98 -48.07
C VAL A 158 7.50 48.47 -48.03
N GLY A 159 6.56 47.67 -48.51
CA GLY A 159 6.72 46.21 -48.63
C GLY A 159 7.84 45.79 -49.58
N ILE A 160 7.96 46.46 -50.73
CA ILE A 160 9.06 46.26 -51.67
C ILE A 160 10.39 46.68 -51.03
N VAL A 161 10.45 47.82 -50.32
CA VAL A 161 11.66 48.25 -49.60
C VAL A 161 12.04 47.23 -48.53
N CYS A 162 11.11 46.74 -47.71
CA CYS A 162 11.39 45.70 -46.72
C CYS A 162 11.90 44.40 -47.37
N LEU A 163 11.33 43.98 -48.50
CA LEU A 163 11.84 42.82 -49.25
C LEU A 163 13.26 43.09 -49.82
N LEU A 164 13.52 44.28 -50.35
CA LEU A 164 14.82 44.69 -50.88
C LEU A 164 15.89 44.82 -49.79
N THR A 165 15.54 45.05 -48.52
CA THR A 165 16.54 44.97 -47.42
C THR A 165 17.17 43.58 -47.27
N GLY A 166 16.50 42.52 -47.76
CA GLY A 166 17.07 41.18 -47.86
C GLY A 166 18.21 41.03 -48.88
N LEU A 167 18.45 42.04 -49.73
CA LEU A 167 19.60 42.12 -50.63
C LEU A 167 20.85 42.72 -49.96
N ILE A 168 20.68 43.45 -48.85
CA ILE A 168 21.75 44.16 -48.15
C ILE A 168 22.40 43.28 -47.08
N SER A 169 21.73 42.21 -46.63
CA SER A 169 22.32 41.17 -45.79
C SER A 169 23.19 40.23 -46.65
N MET A 170 24.33 40.72 -47.11
CA MET A 170 25.39 39.89 -47.69
C MET A 170 26.26 39.34 -46.56
N GLU A 171 26.50 38.03 -46.62
CA GLU A 171 27.09 37.17 -45.57
C GLU A 171 26.14 36.91 -44.39
N GLU A 172 26.33 35.78 -43.71
CA GLU A 172 25.43 35.13 -42.73
C GLU A 172 25.15 35.94 -41.44
N GLY A 173 24.86 37.24 -41.56
CA GLY A 173 24.73 38.23 -40.50
C GLY A 173 23.29 38.63 -40.19
N TYR A 174 22.64 37.83 -39.34
CA TYR A 174 21.80 38.24 -38.20
C TYR A 174 21.17 39.65 -38.24
N ALA A 175 19.86 39.73 -38.50
CA ALA A 175 19.11 40.98 -38.39
C ALA A 175 19.10 41.48 -36.93
N LEU A 176 19.75 42.63 -36.68
CA LEU A 176 19.77 43.52 -35.50
C LEU A 176 19.60 42.91 -34.09
N THR A 177 18.53 42.16 -33.83
CA THR A 177 18.25 41.43 -32.59
C THR A 177 19.29 40.36 -32.24
N GLY A 178 19.87 39.65 -33.21
CA GLY A 178 20.88 38.61 -32.94
C GLY A 178 22.23 39.17 -32.45
N VAL A 179 22.58 40.38 -32.89
CA VAL A 179 23.83 41.07 -32.53
C VAL A 179 23.78 41.61 -31.10
N PHE A 180 22.60 42.03 -30.62
CA PHE A 180 22.42 42.51 -29.23
C PHE A 180 22.37 41.40 -28.19
N LEU A 181 22.03 40.16 -28.57
CA LEU A 181 21.72 39.08 -27.64
C LEU A 181 22.64 37.84 -27.76
N ARG A 182 23.72 37.90 -28.56
CA ARG A 182 24.66 36.77 -28.78
C ARG A 182 23.95 35.42 -29.03
N CYS A 183 22.99 35.39 -29.96
CA CYS A 183 22.35 34.13 -30.35
C CYS A 183 23.22 33.36 -31.34
N GLU A 184 23.82 32.25 -30.89
CA GLU A 184 24.49 31.29 -31.75
C GLU A 184 23.44 30.39 -32.45
N ASN A 185 23.47 30.34 -33.78
CA ASN A 185 22.68 29.49 -34.70
C ASN A 185 21.29 29.98 -35.15
N GLN A 186 21.21 30.22 -36.47
CA GLN A 186 20.11 30.14 -37.48
C GLN A 186 18.61 30.39 -37.15
N ALA A 187 18.20 30.70 -35.92
CA ALA A 187 16.79 30.56 -35.55
C ALA A 187 16.05 31.85 -35.16
N ALA A 188 16.76 32.95 -34.95
CA ALA A 188 16.12 34.25 -34.80
C ALA A 188 15.55 34.67 -36.16
N VAL A 189 14.22 34.63 -36.32
CA VAL A 189 13.57 35.02 -37.58
C VAL A 189 13.85 36.51 -37.83
N PRO A 190 14.59 36.87 -38.90
CA PRO A 190 14.94 38.26 -39.14
C PRO A 190 13.68 39.05 -39.49
N ILE A 191 13.29 39.99 -38.64
CA ILE A 191 11.98 40.65 -38.74
C ILE A 191 11.85 41.52 -40.00
N LEU A 192 12.94 42.15 -40.44
CA LEU A 192 12.98 43.03 -41.61
C LEU A 192 12.71 42.29 -42.94
N PRO A 193 13.43 41.19 -43.27
CA PRO A 193 13.22 40.45 -44.51
C PRO A 193 11.83 39.79 -44.62
N TYR A 194 11.26 39.31 -43.51
CA TYR A 194 9.90 38.75 -43.48
C TYR A 194 8.80 39.81 -43.34
N GLY A 195 9.16 41.09 -43.22
CA GLY A 195 8.23 42.21 -43.10
C GLY A 195 7.25 42.32 -44.27
N GLY A 196 7.62 41.82 -45.46
CA GLY A 196 6.73 41.70 -46.61
C GLY A 196 5.50 40.83 -46.32
N PHE A 197 5.64 39.69 -45.62
CA PHE A 197 4.52 38.83 -45.24
C PHE A 197 3.63 39.49 -44.19
N PHE A 198 4.21 40.21 -43.24
CA PHE A 198 3.46 40.99 -42.25
C PHE A 198 2.62 42.08 -42.91
N LEU A 199 3.20 42.81 -43.88
CA LEU A 199 2.49 43.82 -44.66
C LEU A 199 1.44 43.20 -45.60
N LEU A 200 1.69 42.02 -46.15
CA LEU A 200 0.67 41.26 -46.88
C LEU A 200 -0.49 40.86 -45.95
N GLY A 201 -0.22 40.42 -44.74
CA GLY A 201 -1.25 40.15 -43.73
C GLY A 201 -2.13 41.38 -43.45
N LEU A 202 -1.50 42.56 -43.32
CA LEU A 202 -2.20 43.85 -43.20
C LEU A 202 -3.04 44.20 -44.45
N TYR A 203 -2.58 43.82 -45.64
CA TYR A 203 -3.27 44.09 -46.90
C TYR A 203 -4.53 43.21 -47.10
N PHE A 204 -4.47 41.95 -46.69
CA PHE A 204 -5.49 40.94 -46.99
C PHE A 204 -6.79 41.06 -46.16
N GLU A 205 -6.85 41.92 -45.13
CA GLU A 205 -8.08 42.18 -44.39
C GLU A 205 -9.09 43.06 -45.18
N GLU A 206 -8.60 43.97 -46.03
CA GLU A 206 -9.43 45.01 -46.65
C GLU A 206 -10.18 44.58 -47.93
N LYS A 207 -9.71 43.55 -48.65
CA LYS A 207 -10.39 43.02 -49.84
C LYS A 207 -10.86 41.61 -49.56
N LYS A 208 -12.08 41.25 -49.98
CA LYS A 208 -12.49 39.83 -50.10
C LYS A 208 -11.44 39.12 -50.96
N PRO A 209 -10.78 38.06 -50.48
CA PRO A 209 -10.14 37.15 -51.40
C PRO A 209 -10.67 35.77 -51.07
N GLY A 210 -11.80 35.43 -51.69
CA GLY A 210 -11.95 34.04 -52.10
C GLY A 210 -10.81 33.69 -53.07
N PHE A 211 -10.70 32.41 -53.41
CA PHE A 211 -9.77 31.93 -54.43
C PHE A 211 -9.67 32.87 -55.65
N SER A 212 -8.47 33.39 -55.92
CA SER A 212 -8.19 34.37 -56.98
C SER A 212 -7.08 33.86 -57.87
N TRP A 213 -7.42 33.46 -59.09
CA TRP A 213 -6.47 32.99 -60.09
C TRP A 213 -5.33 33.98 -60.36
N LYS A 214 -5.58 35.30 -60.27
CA LYS A 214 -4.56 36.34 -60.47
C LYS A 214 -3.51 36.35 -59.36
N ILE A 215 -3.93 36.13 -58.11
CA ILE A 215 -3.03 36.10 -56.95
C ILE A 215 -2.32 34.75 -56.89
N LEU A 216 -3.01 33.64 -57.21
CA LEU A 216 -2.41 32.32 -57.33
C LEU A 216 -1.31 32.29 -58.39
N ALA A 217 -1.58 32.80 -59.59
CA ALA A 217 -0.61 32.86 -60.67
C ALA A 217 0.58 33.75 -60.32
N GLY A 218 0.34 34.90 -59.67
CA GLY A 218 1.40 35.77 -59.18
C GLY A 218 2.26 35.11 -58.10
N ALA A 219 1.65 34.47 -57.11
CA ALA A 219 2.36 33.76 -56.05
C ALA A 219 3.14 32.54 -56.60
N ALA A 220 2.57 31.80 -57.54
CA ALA A 220 3.23 30.69 -58.22
C ALA A 220 4.41 31.15 -59.07
N ALA A 221 4.26 32.25 -59.82
CA ALA A 221 5.35 32.84 -60.59
C ALA A 221 6.49 33.33 -59.68
N VAL A 222 6.17 34.03 -58.58
CA VAL A 222 7.16 34.49 -57.61
C VAL A 222 7.87 33.30 -56.95
N SER A 223 7.15 32.28 -56.48
CA SER A 223 7.77 31.08 -55.89
C SER A 223 8.62 30.30 -56.90
N ALA A 224 8.18 30.15 -58.15
CA ALA A 224 8.93 29.44 -59.20
C ALA A 224 10.19 30.19 -59.63
N VAL A 225 10.11 31.51 -59.85
CA VAL A 225 11.27 32.37 -60.15
C VAL A 225 12.25 32.36 -58.99
N SER A 226 11.75 32.36 -57.75
CA SER A 226 12.60 32.26 -56.56
C SER A 226 13.36 30.94 -56.55
N LEU A 227 12.69 29.80 -56.74
CA LEU A 227 13.34 28.49 -56.77
C LEU A 227 14.42 28.37 -57.86
N LEU A 228 14.21 28.99 -59.03
CA LEU A 228 15.20 29.05 -60.11
C LEU A 228 16.44 29.89 -59.76
N LEU A 229 16.28 30.92 -58.92
CA LEU A 229 17.36 31.80 -58.48
C LEU A 229 18.07 31.32 -57.21
N TYR A 230 17.71 30.15 -56.65
CA TYR A 230 18.22 29.63 -55.37
C TYR A 230 19.74 29.49 -55.28
N ARG A 231 20.42 29.28 -56.42
CA ARG A 231 21.89 29.13 -56.50
C ARG A 231 22.63 30.41 -56.92
N THR A 232 21.96 31.57 -56.87
CA THR A 232 22.56 32.86 -57.22
C THR A 232 22.92 33.66 -55.95
N PRO A 233 23.68 34.77 -56.05
CA PRO A 233 24.01 35.63 -54.90
C PRO A 233 22.78 36.22 -54.17
N VAL A 234 21.58 36.04 -54.74
CA VAL A 234 20.29 36.50 -54.22
C VAL A 234 19.59 35.41 -53.38
N GLN A 235 20.30 34.33 -53.00
CA GLN A 235 19.76 33.16 -52.27
C GLN A 235 18.97 33.52 -50.99
N SER A 236 19.40 34.54 -50.25
CA SER A 236 18.71 35.01 -49.03
C SER A 236 17.31 35.55 -49.33
N LEU A 237 17.16 36.30 -50.43
CA LEU A 237 15.86 36.81 -50.89
C LEU A 237 14.97 35.65 -51.38
N VAL A 238 15.56 34.68 -52.07
CA VAL A 238 14.88 33.48 -52.58
C VAL A 238 14.26 32.64 -51.46
N ARG A 239 14.96 32.44 -50.34
CA ARG A 239 14.44 31.68 -49.19
C ARG A 239 13.15 32.30 -48.62
N ILE A 240 13.01 33.61 -48.73
CA ILE A 240 11.85 34.37 -48.25
C ILE A 240 10.72 34.32 -49.28
N THR A 241 11.01 34.60 -50.56
CA THR A 241 9.99 34.70 -51.62
C THR A 241 9.49 33.34 -52.12
N ALA A 242 10.24 32.25 -51.92
CA ALA A 242 9.80 30.88 -52.24
C ALA A 242 8.51 30.47 -51.50
N SER A 243 8.26 31.05 -50.32
CA SER A 243 7.09 30.76 -49.48
C SER A 243 5.79 31.46 -49.90
N ALA A 244 5.82 32.32 -50.93
CA ALA A 244 4.66 33.09 -51.38
C ALA A 244 3.47 32.20 -51.78
N LEU A 245 3.70 31.17 -52.59
CA LEU A 245 2.67 30.20 -53.01
C LEU A 245 2.17 29.32 -51.84
N PRO A 246 3.04 28.68 -51.03
CA PRO A 246 2.59 27.89 -49.89
C PRO A 246 1.71 28.66 -48.89
N VAL A 247 2.10 29.89 -48.52
CA VAL A 247 1.31 30.73 -47.60
C VAL A 247 -0.06 31.06 -48.19
N TYR A 248 -0.12 31.35 -49.49
CA TYR A 248 -1.38 31.61 -50.18
C TYR A 248 -2.29 30.36 -50.22
N LEU A 249 -1.72 29.18 -50.47
CA LEU A 249 -2.47 27.93 -50.47
C LEU A 249 -3.04 27.59 -49.09
N VAL A 250 -2.27 27.75 -48.01
CA VAL A 250 -2.76 27.54 -46.63
C VAL A 250 -3.95 28.45 -46.31
N TYR A 251 -3.88 29.71 -46.73
CA TYR A 251 -4.99 30.64 -46.58
C TYR A 251 -6.25 30.16 -47.35
N VAL A 252 -6.11 29.72 -48.60
CA VAL A 252 -7.22 29.19 -49.42
C VAL A 252 -7.81 27.90 -48.81
N PHE A 253 -6.96 26.97 -48.33
CA PHE A 253 -7.42 25.74 -47.67
C PHE A 253 -8.24 26.02 -46.41
N SER A 254 -7.83 27.00 -45.60
CA SER A 254 -8.59 27.40 -44.41
C SER A 254 -10.01 27.90 -44.73
N GLU A 255 -10.19 28.49 -45.90
CA GLU A 255 -11.49 28.95 -46.39
C GLU A 255 -12.40 27.78 -46.83
N GLY A 256 -11.83 26.76 -47.49
CA GLY A 256 -12.55 25.54 -47.84
C GLY A 256 -13.00 24.73 -46.62
N LEU A 257 -12.15 24.65 -45.59
CA LEU A 257 -12.50 24.03 -44.30
C LEU A 257 -13.64 24.75 -43.58
N TRP A 258 -13.68 26.08 -43.65
CA TRP A 258 -14.78 26.86 -43.10
C TRP A 258 -16.12 26.49 -43.74
N GLU A 259 -16.19 26.39 -45.08
CA GLU A 259 -17.42 25.98 -45.77
C GLU A 259 -17.87 24.56 -45.41
N LEU A 260 -16.92 23.63 -45.19
CA LEU A 260 -17.23 22.29 -44.66
C LEU A 260 -17.75 22.32 -43.21
N SER A 261 -17.15 23.14 -42.34
CA SER A 261 -17.50 23.27 -40.92
C SER A 261 -18.92 23.83 -40.70
N LEU A 262 -19.40 24.66 -41.64
CA LEU A 262 -20.76 25.19 -41.66
C LEU A 262 -21.80 24.12 -42.00
N ARG A 263 -21.45 23.17 -42.88
CA ARG A 263 -22.32 22.04 -43.27
C ARG A 263 -22.35 20.90 -42.25
N PHE A 264 -21.28 20.69 -41.48
CA PHE A 264 -21.17 19.58 -40.52
C PHE A 264 -20.71 20.04 -39.12
N ARG A 265 -21.65 20.12 -38.16
CA ARG A 265 -21.37 20.46 -36.74
C ARG A 265 -20.26 19.63 -36.06
N PRO A 266 -20.07 18.32 -36.34
CA PRO A 266 -18.96 17.54 -35.78
C PRO A 266 -17.58 18.03 -36.23
N VAL A 267 -17.47 18.52 -37.47
CA VAL A 267 -16.22 19.06 -38.05
C VAL A 267 -15.79 20.34 -37.31
N LYS A 268 -16.77 21.16 -36.90
CA LYS A 268 -16.53 22.35 -36.06
C LYS A 268 -15.98 22.02 -34.67
N LEU A 269 -16.44 20.93 -34.05
CA LEU A 269 -15.87 20.45 -32.79
C LEU A 269 -14.44 19.91 -33.04
N TRP A 270 -14.24 19.22 -34.16
CA TRP A 270 -12.97 18.70 -34.64
C TRP A 270 -11.90 19.80 -34.75
N CYS A 271 -12.12 20.86 -35.54
CA CYS A 271 -11.12 21.90 -35.77
C CYS A 271 -10.65 22.63 -34.49
N GLY A 272 -11.54 22.76 -33.49
CA GLY A 272 -11.19 23.35 -32.20
C GLY A 272 -10.54 22.35 -31.22
N THR A 273 -10.96 21.09 -31.23
CA THR A 273 -10.47 20.04 -30.31
C THR A 273 -9.10 19.53 -30.74
N VAL A 274 -8.85 19.47 -32.05
CA VAL A 274 -7.63 18.91 -32.62
C VAL A 274 -6.38 19.71 -32.24
N SER A 275 -6.43 21.04 -32.17
CA SER A 275 -5.28 21.83 -31.67
C SER A 275 -4.93 21.52 -30.20
N TYR A 276 -5.94 21.31 -29.36
CA TYR A 276 -5.71 20.92 -27.94
C TYR A 276 -5.24 19.47 -27.81
N VAL A 277 -5.73 18.57 -28.66
CA VAL A 277 -5.32 17.16 -28.69
C VAL A 277 -3.90 17.01 -29.23
N PHE A 278 -3.50 17.75 -30.27
CA PHE A 278 -2.11 17.77 -30.73
C PHE A 278 -1.17 18.40 -29.69
N ALA A 279 -1.62 19.44 -28.97
CA ALA A 279 -0.85 19.98 -27.85
C ALA A 279 -0.70 18.96 -26.70
N ALA A 280 -1.77 18.25 -26.33
CA ALA A 280 -1.74 17.21 -25.30
C ALA A 280 -0.90 15.99 -25.72
N TYR A 281 -1.01 15.56 -26.97
CA TYR A 281 -0.19 14.50 -27.58
C TYR A 281 1.28 14.90 -27.64
N GLY A 282 1.58 16.17 -27.93
CA GLY A 282 2.89 16.76 -27.77
C GLY A 282 3.45 16.61 -26.38
N VAL A 283 2.74 17.13 -25.39
CA VAL A 283 3.15 17.04 -23.98
C VAL A 283 3.36 15.58 -23.57
N LEU A 284 2.49 14.66 -24.00
CA LEU A 284 2.62 13.22 -23.74
C LEU A 284 3.89 12.65 -24.36
N LEU A 285 4.15 12.89 -25.65
CA LEU A 285 5.36 12.43 -26.33
C LEU A 285 6.64 13.02 -25.73
N PHE A 286 6.63 14.31 -25.36
CA PHE A 286 7.73 14.98 -24.66
C PHE A 286 7.99 14.36 -23.29
N SER A 287 6.93 14.05 -22.54
CA SER A 287 7.03 13.45 -21.20
C SER A 287 7.55 12.02 -21.28
N LEU A 288 7.02 11.22 -22.22
CA LEU A 288 7.42 9.83 -22.43
C LEU A 288 8.86 9.71 -22.95
N ARG A 289 9.33 10.62 -23.81
CA ARG A 289 10.74 10.66 -24.24
C ARG A 289 11.68 11.05 -23.10
N GLY A 290 11.30 12.05 -22.29
CA GLY A 290 12.07 12.43 -21.10
C GLY A 290 12.12 11.33 -20.03
N MET A 291 11.19 10.36 -20.08
CA MET A 291 11.14 9.17 -19.22
C MET A 291 11.85 7.93 -19.82
N GLY A 292 12.50 8.03 -20.98
CA GLY A 292 13.27 6.93 -21.59
C GLY A 292 12.45 5.88 -22.38
N TYR A 293 11.12 6.03 -22.48
CA TYR A 293 10.25 5.00 -23.09
C TYR A 293 10.38 4.83 -24.61
N PHE A 294 11.08 5.74 -25.31
CA PHE A 294 11.09 5.80 -26.77
C PHE A 294 12.47 5.59 -27.42
N GLU A 295 13.48 5.13 -26.68
CA GLU A 295 14.85 4.96 -27.20
C GLU A 295 14.98 3.94 -28.36
N ASN A 296 13.94 3.15 -28.68
CA ASN A 296 13.96 2.12 -29.72
C ASN A 296 12.68 2.03 -30.61
N VAL A 297 11.84 3.08 -30.67
CA VAL A 297 10.53 3.01 -31.36
C VAL A 297 10.56 3.71 -32.72
N SER A 298 10.37 2.94 -33.81
CA SER A 298 10.34 3.48 -35.17
C SER A 298 9.25 4.54 -35.40
N LEU A 299 9.56 5.54 -36.24
CA LEU A 299 8.67 6.66 -36.60
C LEU A 299 7.24 6.20 -36.98
N TRP A 300 7.12 5.08 -37.70
CA TRP A 300 5.83 4.52 -38.10
C TRP A 300 5.01 3.96 -36.93
N LYS A 301 5.65 3.33 -35.93
CA LYS A 301 4.97 2.86 -34.72
C LYS A 301 4.52 4.04 -33.86
N ALA A 302 5.33 5.09 -33.75
CA ALA A 302 4.95 6.32 -33.04
C ALA A 302 3.79 7.04 -33.74
N LEU A 303 3.79 7.12 -35.09
CA LEU A 303 2.67 7.66 -35.86
C LEU A 303 1.40 6.82 -35.74
N ALA A 304 1.52 5.48 -35.75
CA ALA A 304 0.40 4.57 -35.56
C ALA A 304 -0.20 4.69 -34.15
N VAL A 305 0.63 4.80 -33.11
CA VAL A 305 0.20 5.08 -31.74
C VAL A 305 -0.48 6.44 -31.66
N GLY A 306 0.06 7.47 -32.33
CA GLY A 306 -0.59 8.78 -32.42
C GLY A 306 -1.96 8.76 -33.07
N ILE A 307 -2.10 8.07 -34.21
CA ILE A 307 -3.37 7.87 -34.90
C ILE A 307 -4.33 7.05 -34.03
N GLY A 308 -3.84 6.02 -33.35
CA GLY A 308 -4.61 5.20 -32.42
C GLY A 308 -5.13 5.99 -31.22
N VAL A 309 -4.28 6.83 -30.61
CA VAL A 309 -4.66 7.75 -29.53
C VAL A 309 -5.68 8.77 -30.04
N LEU A 310 -5.50 9.33 -31.23
CA LEU A 310 -6.46 10.25 -31.84
C LEU A 310 -7.82 9.57 -32.10
N ALA A 311 -7.82 8.34 -32.60
CA ALA A 311 -9.03 7.54 -32.80
C ALA A 311 -9.70 7.21 -31.47
N ALA A 312 -8.94 6.86 -30.42
CA ALA A 312 -9.43 6.58 -29.09
C ALA A 312 -10.01 7.82 -28.40
N VAL A 313 -9.37 8.98 -28.53
CA VAL A 313 -9.88 10.26 -28.03
C VAL A 313 -11.16 10.66 -28.78
N TYR A 314 -11.20 10.46 -30.10
CA TYR A 314 -12.39 10.72 -30.91
C TYR A 314 -13.56 9.79 -30.53
N LEU A 315 -13.32 8.47 -30.46
CA LEU A 315 -14.32 7.50 -30.00
C LEU A 315 -14.75 7.81 -28.56
N GLY A 316 -13.82 8.11 -27.67
CA GLY A 316 -14.08 8.50 -26.29
C GLY A 316 -14.94 9.75 -26.19
N SER A 317 -14.72 10.75 -27.07
CA SER A 317 -15.56 11.95 -27.13
C SER A 317 -16.97 11.67 -27.63
N LEU A 318 -17.13 10.77 -28.61
CA LEU A 318 -18.44 10.32 -29.10
C LEU A 318 -19.18 9.53 -28.02
N LEU A 319 -18.50 8.58 -27.39
CA LEU A 319 -19.01 7.81 -26.26
C LEU A 319 -19.39 8.72 -25.10
N PHE A 320 -18.60 9.74 -24.80
CA PHE A 320 -18.91 10.72 -23.76
C PHE A 320 -20.17 11.54 -24.11
N VAL A 321 -20.32 12.01 -25.34
CA VAL A 321 -21.56 12.71 -25.78
C VAL A 321 -22.77 11.78 -25.70
N TRP A 322 -22.60 10.51 -26.09
CA TRP A 322 -23.67 9.53 -26.03
C TRP A 322 -24.04 9.19 -24.57
N PHE A 323 -23.04 8.95 -23.73
CA PHE A 323 -23.19 8.67 -22.30
C PHE A 323 -23.81 9.85 -21.55
N THR A 324 -23.43 11.08 -21.86
CA THR A 324 -24.03 12.27 -21.22
C THR A 324 -25.50 12.44 -21.60
N ARG A 325 -25.88 12.12 -22.85
CA ARG A 325 -27.29 12.07 -23.26
C ARG A 325 -28.05 10.95 -22.57
N LEU A 326 -27.45 9.77 -22.48
CA LEU A 326 -28.03 8.62 -21.79
C LEU A 326 -28.22 8.91 -20.29
N TYR A 327 -27.20 9.46 -19.63
CA TYR A 327 -27.26 9.89 -18.23
C TYR A 327 -28.31 10.99 -18.04
N ALA A 328 -28.39 11.98 -18.92
CA ALA A 328 -29.42 13.02 -18.81
C ALA A 328 -30.84 12.46 -18.98
N ALA A 329 -31.04 11.55 -19.94
CA ALA A 329 -32.31 10.87 -20.15
C ALA A 329 -32.66 9.96 -18.95
N GLY A 330 -31.69 9.20 -18.46
CA GLY A 330 -31.82 8.34 -17.29
C GLY A 330 -32.07 9.12 -16.00
N ALA A 331 -31.36 10.23 -15.78
CA ALA A 331 -31.56 11.11 -14.63
C ALA A 331 -32.95 11.75 -14.66
N LYS A 332 -33.42 12.20 -15.83
CA LYS A 332 -34.78 12.73 -15.99
C LYS A 332 -35.83 11.65 -15.70
N TYR A 333 -35.66 10.45 -16.27
CA TYR A 333 -36.52 9.31 -15.99
C TYR A 333 -36.54 8.94 -14.50
N PHE A 334 -35.36 8.95 -13.86
CA PHE A 334 -35.20 8.68 -12.44
C PHE A 334 -35.88 9.74 -11.57
N GLU A 335 -35.80 11.02 -11.94
CA GLU A 335 -36.46 12.11 -11.22
C GLU A 335 -37.99 12.05 -11.33
N GLU A 336 -38.52 11.71 -12.50
CA GLU A 336 -39.96 11.75 -12.80
C GLU A 336 -40.70 10.46 -12.42
N LYS A 337 -40.10 9.27 -12.61
CA LYS A 337 -40.82 7.98 -12.51
C LYS A 337 -40.46 7.12 -11.30
N VAL A 338 -39.32 7.37 -10.63
CA VAL A 338 -38.89 6.53 -9.50
C VAL A 338 -39.44 7.05 -8.18
N ARG A 339 -40.42 6.32 -7.62
CA ARG A 339 -41.02 6.64 -6.31
C ARG A 339 -40.04 6.50 -5.15
N HIS A 340 -39.17 5.49 -5.16
CA HIS A 340 -38.22 5.21 -4.07
C HIS A 340 -36.78 5.51 -4.48
N LYS A 341 -36.43 6.81 -4.51
CA LYS A 341 -35.11 7.29 -4.97
C LYS A 341 -33.92 6.64 -4.26
N THR A 342 -34.04 6.39 -2.95
CA THR A 342 -32.95 5.75 -2.18
C THR A 342 -32.76 4.28 -2.55
N ALA A 343 -33.84 3.52 -2.75
CA ALA A 343 -33.73 2.13 -3.16
C ALA A 343 -33.10 2.01 -4.56
N ALA A 344 -33.52 2.89 -5.47
CA ALA A 344 -32.95 2.93 -6.81
C ALA A 344 -31.49 3.41 -6.83
N TYR A 345 -31.09 4.31 -5.92
CA TYR A 345 -29.69 4.63 -5.71
C TYR A 345 -28.88 3.40 -5.32
N PHE A 346 -29.33 2.60 -4.35
CA PHE A 346 -28.60 1.40 -3.93
C PHE A 346 -28.51 0.37 -5.06
N LEU A 347 -29.56 0.19 -5.87
CA LEU A 347 -29.50 -0.69 -7.05
C LEU A 347 -28.45 -0.22 -8.08
N ILE A 348 -28.44 1.08 -8.39
CA ILE A 348 -27.45 1.66 -9.31
C ILE A 348 -26.05 1.57 -8.71
N TYR A 349 -25.92 1.85 -7.41
CA TYR A 349 -24.68 1.71 -6.67
C TYR A 349 -24.17 0.27 -6.76
N THR A 350 -25.00 -0.74 -6.49
CA THR A 350 -24.60 -2.15 -6.57
C THR A 350 -24.09 -2.52 -7.96
N ALA A 351 -24.82 -2.14 -9.02
CA ALA A 351 -24.40 -2.43 -10.39
C ALA A 351 -23.10 -1.71 -10.77
N ALA A 352 -23.00 -0.41 -10.51
CA ALA A 352 -21.82 0.39 -10.86
C ALA A 352 -20.60 0.00 -10.02
N PHE A 353 -20.80 -0.27 -8.73
CA PHE A 353 -19.75 -0.69 -7.82
C PHE A 353 -19.26 -2.10 -8.16
N ALA A 354 -20.14 -3.04 -8.49
CA ALA A 354 -19.74 -4.38 -8.92
C ALA A 354 -18.85 -4.32 -10.19
N VAL A 355 -19.20 -3.47 -11.16
CA VAL A 355 -18.36 -3.26 -12.35
C VAL A 355 -17.00 -2.65 -11.97
N LEU A 356 -16.97 -1.62 -11.12
CA LEU A 356 -15.71 -1.02 -10.65
C LEU A 356 -14.85 -2.02 -9.89
N LEU A 357 -15.46 -2.83 -9.02
CA LEU A 357 -14.78 -3.86 -8.23
C LEU A 357 -14.19 -4.93 -9.16
N LEU A 358 -14.98 -5.45 -10.10
CA LEU A 358 -14.51 -6.44 -11.08
C LEU A 358 -13.31 -5.91 -11.88
N LEU A 359 -13.38 -4.65 -12.35
CA LEU A 359 -12.30 -4.03 -13.10
C LEU A 359 -11.07 -3.75 -12.23
N CYS A 360 -11.26 -3.36 -10.96
CA CYS A 360 -10.20 -3.11 -9.99
C CYS A 360 -9.38 -4.38 -9.70
N PHE A 361 -10.05 -5.53 -9.66
CA PHE A 361 -9.45 -6.84 -9.40
C PHE A 361 -9.21 -7.65 -10.68
N LEU A 362 -9.32 -7.04 -11.86
CA LEU A 362 -9.13 -7.72 -13.14
C LEU A 362 -7.73 -8.32 -13.29
N ASP A 363 -6.71 -7.69 -12.71
CA ASP A 363 -5.35 -8.21 -12.73
C ASP A 363 -5.26 -9.60 -12.08
N TYR A 364 -6.05 -9.89 -11.04
CA TYR A 364 -6.10 -11.23 -10.42
C TYR A 364 -6.61 -12.29 -11.40
N LEU A 365 -7.63 -11.95 -12.19
CA LEU A 365 -8.12 -12.84 -13.26
C LEU A 365 -7.10 -12.97 -14.41
N ARG A 366 -6.42 -11.88 -14.77
CA ARG A 366 -5.43 -11.84 -15.86
C ARG A 366 -4.18 -12.66 -15.55
N PHE A 367 -3.72 -12.63 -14.30
CA PHE A 367 -2.49 -13.30 -13.86
C PHE A 367 -2.74 -14.67 -13.21
N ASP A 368 -4.00 -15.14 -13.20
CA ASP A 368 -4.44 -16.39 -12.58
C ASP A 368 -4.01 -16.44 -11.10
N ARG A 369 -4.57 -15.52 -10.30
CA ARG A 369 -4.28 -15.35 -8.87
C ARG A 369 -5.55 -15.24 -8.05
N THR A 370 -5.51 -15.78 -6.83
CA THR A 370 -6.54 -15.64 -5.80
C THR A 370 -6.30 -14.37 -4.96
N LEU A 371 -7.19 -14.08 -4.01
CA LEU A 371 -7.00 -13.02 -3.02
C LEU A 371 -6.36 -13.53 -1.71
N LEU A 372 -5.67 -14.67 -1.74
CA LEU A 372 -4.88 -15.17 -0.62
C LEU A 372 -3.41 -14.80 -0.79
N TRP A 373 -2.89 -14.04 0.16
CA TRP A 373 -1.49 -13.61 0.21
C TRP A 373 -0.58 -14.77 0.63
N ARG A 374 0.51 -15.03 -0.10
CA ARG A 374 1.40 -16.20 0.06
C ARG A 374 2.09 -16.30 1.41
N ALA A 375 2.18 -15.21 2.17
CA ALA A 375 2.69 -15.20 3.53
C ALA A 375 1.57 -15.58 4.51
N ASP A 376 1.09 -14.66 5.34
CA ASP A 376 0.19 -14.96 6.46
C ASP A 376 -1.12 -15.64 6.08
N SER A 377 -1.63 -15.47 4.84
CA SER A 377 -2.87 -16.16 4.46
C SER A 377 -2.66 -17.67 4.38
N VAL A 378 -1.53 -18.14 3.89
CA VAL A 378 -1.24 -19.58 3.77
C VAL A 378 -0.87 -20.18 5.13
N SER A 379 -0.03 -19.50 5.91
CA SER A 379 0.50 -20.04 7.16
C SER A 379 -0.38 -19.84 8.39
N GLN A 380 -1.36 -18.93 8.34
CA GLN A 380 -2.19 -18.56 9.49
C GLN A 380 -3.70 -18.50 9.18
N TYR A 381 -4.13 -17.69 8.22
CA TYR A 381 -5.57 -17.43 8.04
C TYR A 381 -6.32 -18.58 7.35
N TYR A 382 -5.70 -19.24 6.38
CA TYR A 382 -6.29 -20.39 5.68
C TYR A 382 -6.46 -21.59 6.62
N PRO A 383 -5.43 -22.05 7.37
CA PRO A 383 -5.58 -23.12 8.36
C PRO A 383 -6.67 -22.84 9.39
N ARG A 384 -6.73 -21.62 9.93
CA ARG A 384 -7.80 -21.22 10.86
C ARG A 384 -9.19 -21.24 10.25
N ALA A 385 -9.33 -20.89 8.98
CA ALA A 385 -10.63 -20.90 8.30
C ALA A 385 -11.11 -22.33 8.01
N VAL A 386 -10.21 -23.24 7.66
CA VAL A 386 -10.48 -24.68 7.53
C VAL A 386 -10.88 -25.24 8.89
N TYR A 387 -10.05 -25.04 9.93
CA TYR A 387 -10.33 -25.45 11.30
C TYR A 387 -11.69 -24.93 11.79
N PHE A 388 -12.00 -23.65 11.58
CA PHE A 388 -13.28 -23.06 11.97
C PHE A 388 -14.47 -23.71 11.24
N ALA A 389 -14.33 -24.00 9.94
CA ALA A 389 -15.40 -24.64 9.16
C ALA A 389 -15.72 -26.04 9.72
N ARG A 390 -14.68 -26.82 10.06
CA ARG A 390 -14.79 -28.14 10.70
C ARG A 390 -15.39 -28.04 12.10
N TYR A 391 -14.79 -27.20 12.95
CA TYR A 391 -15.23 -26.95 14.33
C TYR A 391 -16.72 -26.57 14.43
N ILE A 392 -17.21 -25.65 13.59
CA ILE A 392 -18.63 -25.24 13.63
C ILE A 392 -19.56 -26.37 13.19
N ARG A 393 -19.15 -27.19 12.21
CA ARG A 393 -19.94 -28.34 11.76
C ARG A 393 -20.05 -29.39 12.86
N GLU A 394 -18.95 -29.69 13.53
CA GLU A 394 -18.92 -30.60 14.68
C GLU A 394 -19.75 -30.07 15.84
N LEU A 395 -19.59 -28.80 16.21
CA LEU A 395 -20.38 -28.17 17.26
C LEU A 395 -21.88 -28.25 16.97
N VAL A 396 -22.30 -27.96 15.74
CA VAL A 396 -23.70 -28.08 15.32
C VAL A 396 -24.16 -29.53 15.34
N SER A 397 -23.33 -30.48 14.89
CA SER A 397 -23.63 -31.91 14.93
C SER A 397 -23.86 -32.41 16.36
N ASN A 398 -22.97 -32.03 17.28
CA ASN A 398 -23.04 -32.36 18.71
C ASN A 398 -24.31 -31.79 19.35
N VAL A 399 -24.62 -30.53 19.06
CA VAL A 399 -25.87 -29.90 19.53
C VAL A 399 -27.10 -30.61 18.99
N LEU A 400 -27.10 -31.03 17.72
CA LEU A 400 -28.21 -31.75 17.10
C LEU A 400 -28.35 -33.20 17.59
N SER A 401 -27.25 -33.84 17.99
CA SER A 401 -27.25 -35.18 18.60
C SER A 401 -27.64 -35.18 20.08
N GLY A 402 -27.82 -34.00 20.69
CA GLY A 402 -28.18 -33.83 22.09
C GLY A 402 -26.99 -33.76 23.05
N ASN A 403 -25.76 -33.76 22.51
CA ASN A 403 -24.54 -33.59 23.28
C ASN A 403 -24.14 -32.11 23.34
N PHE A 404 -24.56 -31.41 24.40
CA PHE A 404 -24.32 -29.97 24.59
C PHE A 404 -22.96 -29.70 25.25
N VAL A 405 -21.88 -30.11 24.60
CA VAL A 405 -20.51 -29.78 25.03
C VAL A 405 -19.91 -28.78 24.03
N LEU A 406 -19.38 -27.68 24.55
CA LEU A 406 -18.63 -26.69 23.79
C LEU A 406 -17.14 -27.05 23.90
N PRO A 407 -16.45 -27.50 22.84
CA PRO A 407 -15.01 -27.71 22.90
C PRO A 407 -14.29 -26.37 23.08
N MET A 408 -13.32 -26.32 23.98
CA MET A 408 -12.63 -25.13 24.46
C MET A 408 -11.10 -25.24 24.38
N TYR A 409 -10.54 -26.45 24.27
CA TYR A 409 -9.11 -26.70 24.14
C TYR A 409 -8.83 -27.74 23.06
N ASP A 410 -7.70 -27.59 22.36
CA ASP A 410 -7.33 -28.48 21.25
C ASP A 410 -5.79 -28.58 21.12
N PHE A 411 -5.27 -29.81 21.06
CA PHE A 411 -3.84 -30.11 20.96
C PHE A 411 -3.25 -29.93 19.54
N SER A 412 -4.11 -29.80 18.52
CA SER A 412 -3.70 -29.46 17.17
C SER A 412 -3.31 -27.97 17.04
N LEU A 413 -3.61 -27.15 18.06
CA LEU A 413 -3.23 -25.74 18.15
C LEU A 413 -1.84 -25.57 18.81
N GLY A 414 -0.76 -25.95 18.10
CA GLY A 414 0.60 -25.91 18.66
C GLY A 414 0.80 -27.02 19.69
N MET A 415 1.37 -26.71 20.87
CA MET A 415 1.47 -27.67 21.99
C MET A 415 0.15 -27.87 22.76
N GLY A 416 -0.94 -27.31 22.26
CA GLY A 416 -2.24 -27.21 22.90
C GLY A 416 -2.58 -25.77 23.27
N SER A 417 -3.77 -25.33 22.89
CA SER A 417 -4.24 -23.96 23.16
C SER A 417 -5.76 -23.86 23.28
N GLU A 418 -6.21 -22.78 23.92
CA GLU A 418 -7.61 -22.41 23.98
C GLU A 418 -8.17 -22.15 22.56
N ILE A 419 -9.38 -22.66 22.28
CA ILE A 419 -10.05 -22.44 21.00
C ILE A 419 -10.58 -21.00 20.91
N THR A 420 -10.18 -20.27 19.87
CA THR A 420 -10.65 -18.90 19.63
C THR A 420 -11.98 -18.86 18.86
N TYR A 421 -13.01 -18.25 19.44
CA TYR A 421 -14.30 -18.06 18.75
C TYR A 421 -14.34 -16.78 17.90
N SER A 422 -14.39 -16.95 16.58
CA SER A 422 -14.73 -15.85 15.65
C SER A 422 -16.23 -15.79 15.43
N LEU A 423 -16.90 -14.80 16.02
CA LEU A 423 -18.35 -14.60 15.90
C LEU A 423 -18.71 -13.52 14.85
N GLU A 424 -17.79 -13.19 13.95
CA GLU A 424 -18.08 -12.29 12.83
C GLU A 424 -19.15 -12.93 11.92
N PRO A 425 -20.28 -12.24 11.63
CA PRO A 425 -21.37 -12.83 10.85
C PRO A 425 -20.98 -13.36 9.47
N LEU A 426 -20.00 -12.76 8.80
CA LEU A 426 -19.52 -13.22 7.49
C LEU A 426 -18.59 -14.43 7.58
N TYR A 427 -17.94 -14.65 8.72
CA TYR A 427 -17.00 -15.77 8.90
C TYR A 427 -17.73 -17.12 8.91
N PHE A 428 -19.00 -17.15 9.36
CA PHE A 428 -19.89 -18.31 9.25
C PHE A 428 -20.14 -18.78 7.81
N LEU A 429 -19.79 -18.00 6.78
CA LEU A 429 -19.83 -18.47 5.40
C LEU A 429 -18.80 -19.59 5.13
N PHE A 430 -17.69 -19.66 5.88
CA PHE A 430 -16.78 -20.81 5.78
C PHE A 430 -17.48 -22.12 6.16
N ALA A 431 -18.22 -22.12 7.26
CA ALA A 431 -19.01 -23.30 7.67
C ALA A 431 -20.12 -23.64 6.65
N LEU A 432 -20.73 -22.63 6.02
CA LEU A 432 -21.80 -22.81 5.03
C LEU A 432 -21.29 -23.41 3.70
N PHE A 433 -20.17 -22.89 3.16
CA PHE A 433 -19.59 -23.37 1.90
C PHE A 433 -18.70 -24.62 2.08
N GLY A 434 -18.23 -24.86 3.30
CA GLY A 434 -17.41 -26.00 3.66
C GLY A 434 -15.91 -25.81 3.52
N GLU A 435 -15.17 -26.70 4.16
CA GLU A 435 -13.70 -26.70 4.21
C GLU A 435 -13.04 -26.83 2.84
N GLU A 436 -13.60 -27.63 1.92
CA GLU A 436 -13.12 -27.77 0.54
C GLU A 436 -13.17 -26.46 -0.27
N ASN A 437 -13.99 -25.48 0.14
CA ASN A 437 -14.21 -24.24 -0.58
C ASN A 437 -13.60 -23.02 0.13
N VAL A 438 -12.65 -23.22 1.06
CA VAL A 438 -12.10 -22.12 1.87
C VAL A 438 -11.37 -21.08 1.04
N GLU A 439 -10.55 -21.45 0.04
CA GLU A 439 -9.85 -20.45 -0.80
C GLU A 439 -10.83 -19.54 -1.55
N PHE A 440 -11.86 -20.15 -2.16
CA PHE A 440 -12.92 -19.43 -2.86
C PHE A 440 -13.69 -18.52 -1.89
N THR A 441 -14.11 -19.08 -0.76
CA THR A 441 -14.88 -18.36 0.26
C THR A 441 -14.09 -17.18 0.81
N TYR A 442 -12.79 -17.35 1.09
CA TYR A 442 -11.92 -16.29 1.59
C TYR A 442 -11.85 -15.12 0.58
N SER A 443 -11.63 -15.44 -0.69
CA SER A 443 -11.61 -14.44 -1.77
C SER A 443 -12.96 -13.73 -1.93
N LEU A 444 -14.06 -14.47 -1.87
CA LEU A 444 -15.42 -13.92 -1.93
C LEU A 444 -15.70 -12.97 -0.75
N LEU A 445 -15.26 -13.32 0.45
CA LEU A 445 -15.47 -12.51 1.65
C LEU A 445 -14.73 -11.17 1.57
N ILE A 446 -13.53 -11.12 0.98
CA ILE A 446 -12.82 -9.86 0.72
C ILE A 446 -13.69 -8.94 -0.15
N LEU A 447 -14.19 -9.46 -1.29
CA LEU A 447 -15.03 -8.69 -2.21
C LEU A 447 -16.34 -8.22 -1.56
N ILE A 448 -17.00 -9.08 -0.78
CA ILE A 448 -18.21 -8.72 -0.02
C ILE A 448 -17.90 -7.60 0.98
N ARG A 449 -16.77 -7.65 1.69
CA ARG A 449 -16.41 -6.61 2.66
C ARG A 449 -16.11 -5.26 2.01
N PHE A 450 -15.48 -5.23 0.83
CA PHE A 450 -15.36 -4.01 0.03
C PHE A 450 -16.73 -3.42 -0.32
N TYR A 451 -17.65 -4.26 -0.80
CA TYR A 451 -19.01 -3.83 -1.12
C TYR A 451 -19.76 -3.29 0.11
N LEU A 452 -19.68 -3.99 1.26
CA LEU A 452 -20.33 -3.55 2.49
C LEU A 452 -19.77 -2.24 3.04
N ALA A 453 -18.45 -2.02 2.96
CA ALA A 453 -17.82 -0.75 3.37
C ALA A 453 -18.36 0.43 2.53
N GLY A 454 -18.63 0.20 1.26
CA GLY A 454 -19.23 1.20 0.39
C GLY A 454 -20.72 1.41 0.63
N ILE A 455 -21.47 0.36 1.01
CA ILE A 455 -22.87 0.49 1.47
C ILE A 455 -22.94 1.31 2.76
N THR A 456 -22.15 0.98 3.79
CA THR A 456 -22.23 1.66 5.09
C THR A 456 -21.76 3.11 5.00
N SER A 457 -20.72 3.40 4.22
CA SER A 457 -20.31 4.79 3.94
C SER A 457 -21.37 5.56 3.13
N SER A 458 -22.05 4.92 2.17
CA SER A 458 -23.17 5.54 1.46
C SER A 458 -24.34 5.87 2.39
N ILE A 459 -24.70 4.96 3.29
CA ILE A 459 -25.69 5.22 4.35
C ILE A 459 -25.27 6.41 5.20
N PHE A 460 -23.98 6.49 5.56
CA PHE A 460 -23.40 7.60 6.31
C PHE A 460 -23.54 8.95 5.58
N PHE A 461 -23.15 9.05 4.31
CA PHE A 461 -23.27 10.30 3.56
C PHE A 461 -24.74 10.72 3.34
N LEU A 462 -25.62 9.77 3.00
CA LEU A 462 -27.06 10.04 2.85
C LEU A 462 -27.71 10.51 4.16
N TYR A 463 -27.27 9.98 5.30
CA TYR A 463 -27.75 10.42 6.61
C TYR A 463 -27.41 11.89 6.92
N PHE A 464 -26.27 12.38 6.41
CA PHE A 464 -25.88 13.79 6.43
C PHE A 464 -26.44 14.60 5.26
N LYS A 465 -27.45 14.06 4.56
CA LYS A 465 -28.19 14.72 3.47
C LYS A 465 -27.32 15.10 2.27
N LYS A 466 -26.30 14.31 1.97
CA LYS A 466 -25.57 14.40 0.70
C LYS A 466 -26.46 13.90 -0.43
N ASP A 467 -26.35 14.52 -1.60
CA ASP A 467 -27.08 14.03 -2.77
C ASP A 467 -26.48 12.71 -3.27
N TYR A 468 -27.25 11.95 -4.03
CA TYR A 468 -26.88 10.60 -4.46
C TYR A 468 -25.59 10.57 -5.30
N PHE A 469 -25.34 11.59 -6.11
CA PHE A 469 -24.13 11.65 -6.94
C PHE A 469 -22.89 11.88 -6.07
N THR A 470 -22.95 12.86 -5.17
CA THR A 470 -21.87 13.11 -4.21
C THR A 470 -21.63 11.93 -3.28
N THR A 471 -22.69 11.26 -2.84
CA THR A 471 -22.63 10.05 -2.01
C THR A 471 -21.86 8.94 -2.73
N PHE A 472 -22.18 8.67 -3.99
CA PHE A 472 -21.47 7.67 -4.79
C PHE A 472 -19.96 7.97 -4.87
N ILE A 473 -19.58 9.18 -5.29
CA ILE A 473 -18.17 9.57 -5.42
C ILE A 473 -17.42 9.45 -4.09
N ALA A 474 -18.03 9.92 -3.00
CA ALA A 474 -17.42 9.84 -1.67
C ALA A 474 -17.27 8.39 -1.18
N SER A 475 -18.26 7.51 -1.44
CA SER A 475 -18.16 6.08 -1.10
C SER A 475 -17.03 5.39 -1.85
N VAL A 476 -16.83 5.71 -3.12
CA VAL A 476 -15.73 5.18 -3.94
C VAL A 476 -14.38 5.68 -3.43
N VAL A 477 -14.25 6.98 -3.10
CA VAL A 477 -13.04 7.53 -2.47
C VAL A 477 -12.69 6.83 -1.16
N TYR A 478 -13.70 6.47 -0.36
CA TYR A 478 -13.50 5.78 0.91
C TYR A 478 -12.99 4.35 0.73
N VAL A 479 -13.65 3.58 -0.14
CA VAL A 479 -13.42 2.13 -0.29
C VAL A 479 -12.22 1.79 -1.16
N PHE A 480 -11.81 2.67 -2.07
CA PHE A 480 -10.65 2.47 -2.93
C PHE A 480 -9.48 3.37 -2.49
N CYS A 481 -9.24 3.44 -1.17
CA CYS A 481 -8.07 4.10 -0.60
C CYS A 481 -6.92 3.10 -0.41
N GLY A 482 -5.73 3.60 -0.05
CA GLY A 482 -4.53 2.78 0.14
C GLY A 482 -4.70 1.71 1.22
N PHE A 483 -5.34 2.04 2.35
CA PHE A 483 -5.57 1.09 3.43
C PHE A 483 -6.39 -0.14 2.98
N SER A 484 -7.49 0.07 2.27
CA SER A 484 -8.30 -1.03 1.72
C SER A 484 -7.58 -1.81 0.63
N LEU A 485 -6.95 -1.12 -0.34
CA LEU A 485 -6.32 -1.78 -1.49
C LEU A 485 -5.06 -2.56 -1.11
N PHE A 486 -4.30 -2.09 -0.11
CA PHE A 486 -3.10 -2.77 0.37
C PHE A 486 -3.39 -3.74 1.52
N GLY A 487 -4.03 -3.25 2.59
CA GLY A 487 -4.26 -4.00 3.82
C GLY A 487 -5.50 -4.88 3.75
N GLY A 488 -6.60 -4.38 3.17
CA GLY A 488 -7.85 -5.13 3.05
C GLY A 488 -7.80 -6.31 2.07
N THR A 489 -6.85 -6.31 1.14
CA THR A 489 -6.61 -7.43 0.20
C THR A 489 -5.67 -8.49 0.76
N ARG A 490 -4.68 -8.11 1.58
CA ARG A 490 -3.80 -9.06 2.30
C ARG A 490 -4.47 -9.69 3.52
N HIS A 491 -5.26 -8.90 4.24
CA HIS A 491 -5.92 -9.32 5.48
C HIS A 491 -7.41 -9.01 5.41
N ALA A 492 -8.24 -10.03 5.18
CA ALA A 492 -9.66 -9.83 4.95
C ALA A 492 -10.38 -9.14 6.13
N MET A 493 -9.92 -9.39 7.36
CA MET A 493 -10.46 -8.78 8.59
C MET A 493 -10.19 -7.27 8.70
N PHE A 494 -9.21 -6.73 7.97
CA PHE A 494 -8.88 -5.30 8.01
C PHE A 494 -9.98 -4.43 7.38
N MET A 495 -10.90 -5.04 6.63
CA MET A 495 -12.06 -4.34 6.06
C MET A 495 -13.22 -4.16 7.07
N ILE A 496 -13.25 -4.95 8.16
CA ILE A 496 -14.27 -4.83 9.22
C ILE A 496 -14.37 -3.41 9.79
N PRO A 497 -13.28 -2.73 10.21
CA PRO A 497 -13.38 -1.34 10.68
C PRO A 497 -13.92 -0.38 9.62
N MET A 498 -13.70 -0.64 8.33
CA MET A 498 -14.25 0.20 7.28
C MET A 498 -15.76 0.04 7.11
N ILE A 499 -16.29 -1.14 7.42
CA ILE A 499 -17.73 -1.39 7.46
C ILE A 499 -18.34 -0.72 8.70
N MET A 500 -17.72 -0.93 9.87
CA MET A 500 -18.29 -0.58 11.16
C MET A 500 -18.11 0.89 11.56
N PHE A 501 -16.98 1.51 11.25
CA PHE A 501 -16.69 2.88 11.69
C PHE A 501 -17.72 3.93 11.21
N PRO A 502 -18.18 3.93 9.94
CA PRO A 502 -19.26 4.82 9.51
C PRO A 502 -20.54 4.64 10.35
N LEU A 503 -20.91 3.40 10.67
CA LEU A 503 -22.10 3.07 11.47
C LEU A 503 -21.96 3.50 12.93
N LEU A 504 -20.77 3.32 13.52
CA LEU A 504 -20.46 3.75 14.89
C LEU A 504 -20.53 5.28 15.03
N ILE A 505 -20.00 6.03 14.06
CA ILE A 505 -20.16 7.50 14.03
C ILE A 505 -21.63 7.91 13.86
N LEU A 506 -22.41 7.18 13.04
CA LEU A 506 -23.87 7.40 12.93
C LEU A 506 -24.60 7.18 14.26
N ALA A 507 -24.20 6.18 15.05
CA ALA A 507 -24.79 5.94 16.36
C ALA A 507 -24.57 7.13 17.30
N ILE A 508 -23.36 7.69 17.33
CA ILE A 508 -23.08 8.91 18.10
C ILE A 508 -23.94 10.07 17.62
N GLU A 509 -24.04 10.30 16.30
CA GLU A 509 -24.85 11.39 15.76
C GLU A 509 -26.35 11.19 16.01
N GLU A 510 -26.87 9.95 16.03
CA GLU A 510 -28.25 9.64 16.42
C GLU A 510 -28.52 9.97 17.89
N ILE A 511 -27.57 9.70 18.80
CA ILE A 511 -27.68 10.08 20.21
C ILE A 511 -27.63 11.60 20.37
N LEU A 512 -26.69 12.28 19.72
CA LEU A 512 -26.59 13.75 19.72
C LEU A 512 -27.87 14.42 19.20
N ARG A 513 -28.55 13.80 18.21
CA ARG A 513 -29.83 14.27 17.66
C ARG A 513 -31.06 13.84 18.46
N ASN A 514 -30.92 13.23 19.65
CA ASN A 514 -32.02 12.73 20.49
C ASN A 514 -32.90 11.67 19.81
N LYS A 515 -32.32 10.78 19.00
CA LYS A 515 -33.06 9.78 18.23
C LYS A 515 -32.90 8.36 18.78
N ARG A 516 -32.11 7.51 18.12
CA ARG A 516 -32.04 6.06 18.37
C ARG A 516 -30.74 5.69 19.08
N TRP A 517 -30.77 5.71 20.42
CA TRP A 517 -29.62 5.30 21.25
C TRP A 517 -29.23 3.84 21.05
N TYR A 518 -30.22 2.97 20.81
CA TYR A 518 -30.05 1.53 20.64
C TYR A 518 -29.20 1.14 19.42
N LEU A 519 -29.01 2.02 18.43
CA LEU A 519 -28.09 1.75 17.33
C LEU A 519 -26.63 1.69 17.81
N CYS A 520 -26.28 2.45 18.85
CA CYS A 520 -24.96 2.35 19.47
C CYS A 520 -24.75 0.96 20.08
N THR A 521 -25.74 0.45 20.82
CA THR A 521 -25.70 -0.90 21.40
C THR A 521 -25.50 -1.96 20.32
N ILE A 522 -26.31 -1.93 19.26
CA ILE A 522 -26.23 -2.91 18.16
C ILE A 522 -24.88 -2.85 17.45
N PHE A 523 -24.43 -1.67 17.04
CA PHE A 523 -23.18 -1.56 16.27
C PHE A 523 -21.94 -1.83 17.11
N VAL A 524 -21.95 -1.52 18.41
CA VAL A 524 -20.87 -1.92 19.32
C VAL A 524 -20.84 -3.44 19.48
N ALA A 525 -22.00 -4.09 19.71
CA ALA A 525 -22.07 -5.55 19.83
C ALA A 525 -21.57 -6.26 18.56
N VAL A 526 -22.04 -5.85 17.38
CA VAL A 526 -21.59 -6.42 16.10
C VAL A 526 -20.10 -6.15 15.88
N SER A 527 -19.60 -4.96 16.25
CA SER A 527 -18.18 -4.63 16.08
C SER A 527 -17.30 -5.48 17.02
N LEU A 528 -17.73 -5.74 18.26
CA LEU A 528 -17.00 -6.57 19.20
C LEU A 528 -17.01 -8.04 18.77
N PHE A 529 -18.16 -8.57 18.31
CA PHE A 529 -18.23 -9.91 17.73
C PHE A 529 -17.30 -10.08 16.53
N SER A 530 -17.08 -9.00 15.78
CA SER A 530 -16.22 -9.04 14.60
C SER A 530 -14.74 -8.94 14.97
N ASN A 531 -14.35 -7.97 15.80
CA ASN A 531 -12.96 -7.78 16.21
C ASN A 531 -12.82 -6.76 17.38
N TYR A 532 -12.29 -7.20 18.53
CA TYR A 532 -12.11 -6.34 19.70
C TYR A 532 -11.05 -5.23 19.48
N TYR A 533 -9.94 -5.55 18.81
CA TYR A 533 -8.84 -4.61 18.52
C TYR A 533 -9.31 -3.42 17.68
N TYR A 534 -10.11 -3.66 16.63
CA TYR A 534 -10.68 -2.58 15.84
C TYR A 534 -11.79 -1.82 16.55
N LEU A 535 -12.58 -2.46 17.41
CA LEU A 535 -13.55 -1.75 18.25
C LEU A 535 -12.83 -0.80 19.22
N TYR A 536 -11.72 -1.23 19.83
CA TYR A 536 -10.89 -0.37 20.68
C TYR A 536 -10.46 0.91 19.93
N MET A 537 -9.86 0.77 18.73
CA MET A 537 -9.51 1.92 17.89
C MET A 537 -10.72 2.80 17.57
N CYS A 538 -11.82 2.18 17.12
CA CYS A 538 -13.06 2.89 16.78
C CYS A 538 -13.61 3.68 17.97
N THR A 539 -13.44 3.18 19.20
CA THR A 539 -13.92 3.83 20.43
C THR A 539 -13.19 5.15 20.68
N ILE A 540 -11.88 5.19 20.46
CA ILE A 540 -11.09 6.44 20.49
C ILE A 540 -11.62 7.41 19.43
N GLY A 541 -11.82 6.93 18.19
CA GLY A 541 -12.38 7.74 17.11
C GLY A 541 -13.79 8.28 17.38
N MET A 542 -14.66 7.48 18.01
CA MET A 542 -16.00 7.90 18.47
C MET A 542 -15.92 8.98 19.53
N GLY A 543 -14.98 8.88 20.47
CA GLY A 543 -14.71 9.89 21.50
C GLY A 543 -14.27 11.22 20.89
N ILE A 544 -13.26 11.21 20.02
CA ILE A 544 -12.78 12.40 19.29
C ILE A 544 -13.93 13.04 18.51
N TYR A 545 -14.70 12.24 17.77
CA TYR A 545 -15.86 12.72 17.02
C TYR A 545 -16.89 13.37 17.94
N PHE A 546 -17.28 12.70 19.03
CA PHE A 546 -18.25 13.21 20.01
C PHE A 546 -17.82 14.57 20.56
N LEU A 547 -16.57 14.70 21.01
CA LEU A 547 -16.03 15.94 21.57
C LEU A 547 -16.09 17.07 20.55
N VAL A 548 -15.51 16.89 19.35
CA VAL A 548 -15.49 17.94 18.33
C VAL A 548 -16.92 18.30 17.89
N ARG A 549 -17.77 17.29 17.67
CA ARG A 549 -19.14 17.49 17.20
C ARG A 549 -20.02 18.21 18.22
N PHE A 550 -19.86 17.90 19.51
CA PHE A 550 -20.57 18.54 20.62
C PHE A 550 -20.15 20.00 20.79
N PHE A 551 -18.85 20.30 20.80
CA PHE A 551 -18.38 21.68 21.00
C PHE A 551 -18.55 22.57 19.76
N CYS A 552 -18.56 22.00 18.56
CA CYS A 552 -18.76 22.74 17.31
C CYS A 552 -20.24 22.94 16.92
N GLN A 553 -21.20 22.40 17.66
CA GLN A 553 -22.62 22.59 17.33
C GLN A 553 -23.01 24.09 17.33
N LYS A 554 -23.94 24.52 16.47
CA LYS A 554 -24.31 25.95 16.38
C LYS A 554 -25.19 26.41 17.55
N ASP A 555 -25.98 25.51 18.09
CA ASP A 555 -26.98 25.79 19.11
C ASP A 555 -26.32 25.85 20.51
N ARG A 556 -26.26 27.05 21.10
CA ARG A 556 -25.60 27.29 22.40
C ARG A 556 -26.33 26.60 23.56
N GLN A 557 -27.66 26.41 23.46
CA GLN A 557 -28.45 25.73 24.49
C GLN A 557 -28.13 24.24 24.57
N LYS A 558 -27.60 23.66 23.48
CA LYS A 558 -27.14 22.26 23.46
C LYS A 558 -25.73 22.07 24.02
N LYS A 559 -24.96 23.15 24.23
CA LYS A 559 -23.57 23.12 24.75
C LYS A 559 -23.47 23.22 26.27
N THR A 560 -24.54 22.95 27.00
CA THR A 560 -24.52 23.00 28.46
C THR A 560 -23.80 21.78 29.02
N PHE A 561 -23.12 21.95 30.17
CA PHE A 561 -22.48 20.83 30.88
C PHE A 561 -23.46 19.70 31.19
N LYS A 562 -24.71 20.03 31.57
CA LYS A 562 -25.79 19.05 31.76
C LYS A 562 -26.05 18.21 30.49
N ASN A 563 -26.12 18.85 29.32
CA ASN A 563 -26.32 18.12 28.06
C ASN A 563 -25.09 17.29 27.68
N PHE A 564 -23.88 17.79 27.94
CA PHE A 564 -22.65 17.04 27.76
C PHE A 564 -22.68 15.73 28.57
N MET A 565 -22.95 15.84 29.87
CA MET A 565 -23.04 14.69 30.77
C MET A 565 -24.16 13.73 30.37
N LEU A 566 -25.36 14.24 30.06
CA LEU A 566 -26.47 13.39 29.64
C LEU A 566 -26.15 12.59 28.36
N LYS A 567 -25.50 13.23 27.38
CA LYS A 567 -25.09 12.58 26.14
C LYS A 567 -23.96 11.58 26.38
N GLY A 568 -22.96 11.96 27.15
CA GLY A 568 -21.86 11.07 27.55
C GLY A 568 -22.37 9.82 28.26
N LEU A 569 -23.25 9.97 29.25
CA LEU A 569 -23.87 8.84 29.97
C LEU A 569 -24.75 7.98 29.06
N THR A 570 -25.52 8.59 28.14
CA THR A 570 -26.32 7.81 27.18
C THR A 570 -25.43 7.00 26.24
N ILE A 571 -24.34 7.59 25.73
CA ILE A 571 -23.36 6.89 24.89
C ILE A 571 -22.73 5.75 25.69
N SER A 572 -22.21 6.04 26.89
CA SER A 572 -21.53 5.06 27.75
C SER A 572 -22.44 3.90 28.12
N GLY A 573 -23.67 4.17 28.59
CA GLY A 573 -24.63 3.12 28.91
C GLY A 573 -25.07 2.29 27.70
N SER A 574 -25.23 2.92 26.53
CA SER A 574 -25.56 2.19 25.30
C SER A 574 -24.38 1.34 24.80
N TYR A 575 -23.16 1.86 24.96
CA TYR A 575 -21.90 1.19 24.61
C TYR A 575 -21.66 -0.02 25.51
N LEU A 576 -21.74 0.15 26.84
CA LEU A 576 -21.57 -0.93 27.82
C LEU A 576 -22.60 -2.04 27.63
N LEU A 577 -23.86 -1.69 27.33
CA LEU A 577 -24.87 -2.69 26.98
C LEU A 577 -24.50 -3.46 25.69
N GLY A 578 -23.90 -2.78 24.71
CA GLY A 578 -23.42 -3.42 23.49
C GLY A 578 -22.28 -4.39 23.77
N VAL A 579 -21.31 -3.98 24.59
CA VAL A 579 -20.21 -4.84 25.05
C VAL A 579 -20.76 -6.05 25.81
N ALA A 580 -21.70 -5.85 26.73
CA ALA A 580 -22.32 -6.93 27.50
C ALA A 580 -23.09 -7.92 26.62
N MET A 581 -23.70 -7.46 25.52
CA MET A 581 -24.38 -8.31 24.52
C MET A 581 -23.43 -9.16 23.66
N SER A 582 -22.11 -8.95 23.77
CA SER A 582 -21.09 -9.67 22.99
C SER A 582 -19.84 -9.95 23.82
N CYS A 583 -19.99 -10.07 25.14
CA CYS A 583 -18.86 -10.16 26.07
C CYS A 583 -18.09 -11.47 25.96
N ILE A 584 -18.67 -12.52 25.35
CA ILE A 584 -17.99 -13.80 25.14
C ILE A 584 -16.69 -13.64 24.34
N VAL A 585 -16.68 -12.80 23.29
CA VAL A 585 -15.45 -12.54 22.50
C VAL A 585 -14.41 -11.78 23.30
N LEU A 586 -14.84 -10.89 24.20
CA LEU A 586 -13.92 -10.23 25.11
C LEU A 586 -13.30 -11.25 26.08
N VAL A 587 -14.12 -12.11 26.69
CA VAL A 587 -13.64 -13.13 27.61
C VAL A 587 -12.66 -14.09 26.93
N THR A 588 -13.01 -14.61 25.75
CA THR A 588 -12.20 -15.64 25.09
C THR A 588 -10.98 -15.02 24.41
N THR A 589 -11.14 -14.01 23.56
CA THR A 589 -10.04 -13.47 22.76
C THR A 589 -9.15 -12.49 23.53
N PHE A 590 -9.73 -11.62 24.37
CA PHE A 590 -8.91 -10.73 25.19
C PHE A 590 -8.32 -11.46 26.41
N GLY A 591 -8.99 -12.49 26.93
CA GLY A 591 -8.41 -13.40 27.93
C GLY A 591 -7.10 -14.03 27.44
N MET A 592 -7.12 -14.67 26.26
CA MET A 592 -5.92 -15.21 25.62
C MET A 592 -4.83 -14.15 25.40
N TYR A 593 -5.20 -12.92 25.00
CA TYR A 593 -4.22 -11.86 24.83
C TYR A 593 -3.52 -11.50 26.14
N VAL A 594 -4.25 -11.44 27.27
CA VAL A 594 -3.69 -11.15 28.59
C VAL A 594 -2.72 -12.24 29.07
N GLY A 595 -3.01 -13.51 28.77
CA GLY A 595 -2.13 -14.65 29.07
C GLY A 595 -1.02 -14.90 28.04
N SER A 596 -0.94 -14.09 26.98
CA SER A 596 0.05 -14.27 25.92
C SER A 596 1.38 -13.59 26.26
N GLY A 597 2.48 -14.07 25.67
CA GLY A 597 3.80 -13.42 25.78
C GLY A 597 3.89 -12.00 25.21
N ARG A 598 2.79 -11.48 24.62
CA ARG A 598 2.67 -10.10 24.14
C ARG A 598 2.04 -9.15 25.16
N SER A 599 1.47 -9.68 26.24
CA SER A 599 0.93 -8.91 27.35
C SER A 599 2.10 -8.36 28.17
N GLY A 600 2.12 -7.07 28.48
CA GLY A 600 3.19 -6.44 29.27
C GLY A 600 4.50 -6.15 28.52
N ALA A 601 4.81 -6.89 27.44
CA ALA A 601 5.98 -6.66 26.57
C ALA A 601 5.77 -5.48 25.59
N ALA A 602 5.33 -4.32 26.09
CA ALA A 602 5.23 -3.10 25.29
C ALA A 602 6.64 -2.60 24.97
N VAL A 603 7.22 -3.14 23.90
CA VAL A 603 8.51 -2.72 23.38
C VAL A 603 8.36 -1.33 22.73
N ILE A 604 8.49 -0.27 23.53
CA ILE A 604 8.58 1.12 23.05
C ILE A 604 10.01 1.37 22.59
N LYS A 605 10.45 0.64 21.57
CA LYS A 605 11.78 0.80 21.00
C LYS A 605 11.72 1.75 19.80
N THR A 606 11.55 3.03 20.13
CA THR A 606 11.65 4.15 19.19
C THR A 606 12.53 5.24 19.82
N PRO A 607 13.33 6.00 19.04
CA PRO A 607 14.11 7.10 19.59
C PRO A 607 13.21 8.19 20.21
N SER A 608 11.95 8.28 19.77
CA SER A 608 10.99 9.24 20.31
C SER A 608 9.53 8.86 20.06
N LEU A 609 8.71 8.90 21.11
CA LEU A 609 7.25 8.86 20.97
C LEU A 609 6.65 10.14 20.39
N PHE A 610 7.43 11.22 20.26
CA PHE A 610 6.93 12.53 19.82
C PHE A 610 7.41 12.94 18.44
N TYR A 611 8.31 12.16 17.81
CA TYR A 611 8.95 12.54 16.56
C TYR A 611 9.33 11.32 15.71
N TYR A 612 8.79 11.25 14.48
CA TYR A 612 9.12 10.20 13.50
C TYR A 612 10.41 10.45 12.70
N GLY A 613 10.91 11.70 12.66
CA GLY A 613 11.97 12.11 11.73
C GLY A 613 11.59 13.34 10.89
N ALA A 614 12.60 13.99 10.29
CA ALA A 614 12.45 15.30 9.64
C ALA A 614 11.67 15.22 8.33
N ASP A 615 11.75 14.09 7.64
CA ASP A 615 11.14 13.84 6.34
C ASP A 615 9.75 13.17 6.42
N TRP A 616 9.31 12.72 7.60
CA TRP A 616 8.04 12.00 7.81
C TRP A 616 6.82 12.72 7.20
N LEU A 617 6.69 14.02 7.43
CA LEU A 617 5.56 14.80 6.89
C LEU A 617 5.63 14.93 5.36
N VAL A 618 6.85 14.98 4.79
CA VAL A 618 7.05 14.98 3.35
C VAL A 618 6.67 13.60 2.79
N ARG A 619 7.04 12.50 3.45
CA ARG A 619 6.60 11.13 3.10
C ARG A 619 5.09 10.99 3.12
N CYS A 620 4.43 11.51 4.17
CA CYS A 620 2.98 11.55 4.28
C CYS A 620 2.33 12.31 3.11
N LEU A 621 2.88 13.48 2.77
CA LEU A 621 2.39 14.28 1.66
C LEU A 621 2.57 13.56 0.32
N MET A 622 3.75 12.98 0.05
CA MET A 622 4.04 12.28 -1.21
C MET A 622 3.20 11.00 -1.36
N SER A 623 2.97 10.27 -0.25
CA SER A 623 2.16 9.05 -0.21
C SER A 623 0.65 9.32 -0.16
N PHE A 624 0.22 10.58 -0.06
CA PHE A 624 -1.20 10.93 0.03
C PHE A 624 -2.01 10.44 -1.18
N LEU A 625 -1.40 10.37 -2.37
CA LEU A 625 -2.07 10.05 -3.63
C LEU A 625 -1.68 8.72 -4.27
N THR A 626 -0.65 8.05 -3.74
CA THR A 626 -0.15 6.77 -4.27
C THR A 626 -0.44 5.65 -3.28
N THR A 627 -0.89 4.51 -3.80
CA THR A 627 -1.16 3.29 -3.06
C THR A 627 0.08 2.41 -2.89
N VAL A 628 1.11 2.64 -3.73
CA VAL A 628 2.36 1.88 -3.73
C VAL A 628 3.31 2.39 -2.66
N ASN A 629 3.51 3.71 -2.59
CA ASN A 629 4.41 4.30 -1.61
C ASN A 629 3.70 4.42 -0.25
N SER A 630 4.47 4.26 0.81
CA SER A 630 4.00 4.41 2.18
C SER A 630 5.04 5.16 3.00
N PRO A 631 4.63 6.04 3.94
CA PRO A 631 5.58 6.70 4.83
C PRO A 631 6.31 5.73 5.77
N GLY A 632 5.71 4.57 6.07
CA GLY A 632 6.16 3.63 7.09
C GLY A 632 5.03 3.30 8.08
N ASP A 633 5.32 2.43 9.06
CA ASP A 633 4.47 2.12 10.22
C ASP A 633 3.00 1.88 9.90
N TRP A 634 2.73 1.10 8.85
CA TRP A 634 1.36 0.78 8.41
C TRP A 634 0.49 1.98 8.01
N LEU A 635 1.07 3.17 7.81
CA LEU A 635 0.36 4.34 7.31
C LEU A 635 0.10 4.19 5.81
N LYS A 636 -1.06 3.62 5.44
CA LYS A 636 -1.47 3.40 4.05
C LYS A 636 -2.54 4.42 3.64
N LEU A 637 -2.13 5.49 2.93
CA LEU A 637 -3.00 6.61 2.55
C LEU A 637 -3.64 6.40 1.17
N GLY A 638 -2.90 6.61 0.07
CA GLY A 638 -3.33 6.31 -1.29
C GLY A 638 -4.74 6.78 -1.67
N TYR A 639 -5.06 8.05 -1.45
CA TYR A 639 -6.37 8.63 -1.76
C TYR A 639 -6.47 9.07 -3.21
N LEU A 640 -7.70 9.15 -3.74
CA LEU A 640 -7.93 9.71 -5.07
C LEU A 640 -7.56 11.21 -5.12
N PRO A 641 -6.95 11.71 -6.21
CA PRO A 641 -6.54 13.12 -6.34
C PRO A 641 -7.61 14.17 -6.06
N ILE A 642 -8.89 13.85 -6.24
CA ILE A 642 -10.00 14.74 -5.89
C ILE A 642 -10.02 15.08 -4.39
N SER A 643 -9.55 14.17 -3.53
CA SER A 643 -9.42 14.38 -2.09
C SER A 643 -8.43 15.48 -1.75
N PHE A 644 -7.32 15.58 -2.50
CA PHE A 644 -6.32 16.63 -2.30
C PHE A 644 -6.88 18.02 -2.63
N LEU A 645 -7.59 18.15 -3.76
CA LEU A 645 -8.24 19.42 -4.12
C LEU A 645 -9.36 19.79 -3.13
N ALA A 646 -10.15 18.81 -2.69
CA ALA A 646 -11.19 19.02 -1.69
C ALA A 646 -10.61 19.49 -0.35
N LEU A 647 -9.47 18.94 0.08
CA LEU A 647 -8.76 19.34 1.30
C LEU A 647 -8.32 20.80 1.25
N ILE A 648 -7.71 21.24 0.13
CA ILE A 648 -7.32 22.65 -0.06
C ILE A 648 -8.56 23.54 0.04
N LEU A 649 -9.65 23.20 -0.66
CA LEU A 649 -10.86 24.01 -0.65
C LEU A 649 -11.52 24.11 0.72
N LEU A 650 -11.48 23.04 1.53
CA LEU A 650 -11.99 23.05 2.89
C LEU A 650 -11.35 24.20 3.68
N PHE A 651 -10.03 24.36 3.60
CA PHE A 651 -9.31 25.39 4.35
C PHE A 651 -9.47 26.78 3.76
N VAL A 652 -9.51 26.91 2.43
CA VAL A 652 -9.75 28.19 1.74
C VAL A 652 -11.13 28.78 2.06
N LYS A 653 -12.17 27.93 2.15
CA LYS A 653 -13.54 28.40 2.37
C LYS A 653 -13.86 28.69 3.83
N LYS A 654 -14.72 29.68 4.07
CA LYS A 654 -15.27 29.96 5.41
C LYS A 654 -16.37 28.95 5.76
N GLY A 655 -16.40 28.48 7.00
CA GLY A 655 -17.43 27.55 7.51
C GLY A 655 -16.89 26.18 7.89
N ARG A 656 -17.79 25.24 8.20
CA ARG A 656 -17.51 23.82 8.54
C ARG A 656 -16.36 23.63 9.54
N LYS A 657 -16.40 24.41 10.65
CA LYS A 657 -15.36 24.41 11.69
C LYS A 657 -15.07 23.00 12.21
N GLU A 658 -16.11 22.19 12.37
CA GLU A 658 -16.02 20.81 12.82
C GLU A 658 -15.12 19.94 11.90
N LEU A 659 -15.24 20.08 10.58
CA LEU A 659 -14.42 19.31 9.64
C LEU A 659 -12.97 19.78 9.62
N LYS A 660 -12.76 21.10 9.71
CA LYS A 660 -11.41 21.66 9.81
C LYS A 660 -10.69 21.17 11.05
N ILE A 661 -11.37 21.20 12.21
CA ILE A 661 -10.79 20.73 13.48
C ILE A 661 -10.48 19.24 13.42
N LEU A 662 -11.40 18.40 12.95
CA LEU A 662 -11.14 16.96 12.78
C LEU A 662 -9.96 16.69 11.85
N THR A 663 -9.83 17.46 10.77
CA THR A 663 -8.71 17.35 9.81
C THR A 663 -7.39 17.74 10.45
N VAL A 664 -7.35 18.86 11.18
CA VAL A 664 -6.15 19.30 11.90
C VAL A 664 -5.74 18.29 12.97
N ILE A 665 -6.70 17.78 13.76
CA ILE A 665 -6.43 16.73 14.75
C ILE A 665 -5.86 15.49 14.06
N SER A 666 -6.43 15.05 12.94
CA SER A 666 -5.94 13.87 12.22
C SER A 666 -4.50 14.06 11.70
N VAL A 667 -4.16 15.26 11.20
CA VAL A 667 -2.79 15.58 10.77
C VAL A 667 -1.83 15.60 11.95
N ILE A 668 -2.22 16.15 13.10
CA ILE A 668 -1.40 16.15 14.32
C ILE A 668 -1.19 14.73 14.82
N LEU A 669 -2.24 13.91 14.89
CA LEU A 669 -2.12 12.52 15.32
C LEU A 669 -1.21 11.72 14.38
N MET A 670 -1.35 11.92 13.05
CA MET A 670 -0.48 11.30 12.05
C MET A 670 0.98 11.75 12.15
N ALA A 671 1.25 12.94 12.68
CA ALA A 671 2.61 13.48 12.80
C ALA A 671 3.37 12.95 14.03
N ILE A 672 2.69 12.29 14.97
CA ILE A 672 3.25 11.94 16.29
C ILE A 672 3.18 10.42 16.51
N PRO A 673 4.31 9.72 16.76
CA PRO A 673 4.36 8.27 17.01
C PRO A 673 3.48 7.79 18.16
N LEU A 674 3.36 8.58 19.22
CA LEU A 674 2.47 8.33 20.35
C LEU A 674 1.04 8.01 19.91
N SER A 675 0.56 8.63 18.84
CA SER A 675 -0.78 8.32 18.33
C SER A 675 -0.84 6.90 17.79
N GLY A 676 0.13 6.48 16.97
CA GLY A 676 0.23 5.12 16.47
C GLY A 676 0.33 4.10 17.60
N PHE A 677 1.09 4.42 18.66
CA PHE A 677 1.22 3.60 19.85
C PHE A 677 -0.07 3.50 20.68
N VAL A 678 -0.78 4.61 20.89
CA VAL A 678 -2.06 4.61 21.62
C VAL A 678 -3.13 3.86 20.82
N PHE A 679 -3.23 4.09 19.50
CA PHE A 679 -4.21 3.42 18.66
C PHE A 679 -3.94 1.92 18.53
N SER A 680 -2.69 1.46 18.64
CA SER A 680 -2.36 0.04 18.63
C SER A 680 -2.61 -0.67 19.97
N GLY A 681 -3.10 0.03 21.00
CA GLY A 681 -3.33 -0.56 22.32
C GLY A 681 -2.06 -0.64 23.16
N PHE A 682 -1.12 0.29 22.95
CA PHE A 682 0.15 0.37 23.67
C PHE A 682 1.08 -0.82 23.42
N SER A 683 0.93 -1.52 22.29
CA SER A 683 1.77 -2.66 21.94
C SER A 683 2.98 -2.28 21.09
N SER A 684 2.80 -1.41 20.09
CA SER A 684 3.84 -1.01 19.13
C SER A 684 3.40 0.20 18.30
N ILE A 685 4.30 0.90 17.61
CA ILE A 685 3.89 2.02 16.74
C ILE A 685 3.27 1.48 15.45
N SER A 686 1.97 1.74 15.24
CA SER A 686 1.25 1.35 14.03
C SER A 686 0.12 2.32 13.70
N ASN A 687 0.12 2.84 12.47
CA ASN A 687 -0.87 3.81 11.99
C ASN A 687 -2.04 3.19 11.22
N ARG A 688 -2.40 1.93 11.56
CA ARG A 688 -3.58 1.23 10.98
C ARG A 688 -4.89 1.99 11.17
N TRP A 689 -4.98 2.93 12.10
CA TRP A 689 -6.14 3.80 12.31
C TRP A 689 -6.43 4.76 11.13
N CYS A 690 -5.56 4.82 10.11
CA CYS A 690 -5.72 5.68 8.94
C CYS A 690 -7.03 5.45 8.14
N TYR A 691 -7.72 4.31 8.30
CA TYR A 691 -9.07 4.11 7.74
C TYR A 691 -10.08 5.15 8.27
N MET A 692 -9.88 5.68 9.47
CA MET A 692 -10.71 6.77 10.01
C MET A 692 -10.47 8.07 9.24
N MET A 693 -9.22 8.33 8.86
CA MET A 693 -8.85 9.45 8.01
C MET A 693 -9.45 9.28 6.61
N ALA A 694 -9.49 8.05 6.08
CA ALA A 694 -10.16 7.76 4.81
C ALA A 694 -11.64 8.17 4.85
N LEU A 695 -12.36 7.85 5.94
CA LEU A 695 -13.77 8.28 6.10
C LEU A 695 -13.88 9.81 6.19
N LEU A 696 -12.99 10.45 6.96
CA LEU A 696 -12.95 11.90 7.11
C LEU A 696 -12.72 12.59 5.76
N PHE A 697 -11.70 12.16 4.99
CA PHE A 697 -11.37 12.76 3.70
C PHE A 697 -12.43 12.46 2.64
N ALA A 698 -13.05 11.28 2.65
CA ALA A 698 -14.22 11.00 1.83
C ALA A 698 -15.39 11.95 2.17
N TYR A 699 -15.59 12.28 3.45
CA TYR A 699 -16.59 13.27 3.85
C TYR A 699 -16.19 14.71 3.46
N VAL A 700 -14.90 15.06 3.49
CA VAL A 700 -14.39 16.34 2.96
C VAL A 700 -14.66 16.44 1.46
N VAL A 701 -14.43 15.38 0.69
CA VAL A 701 -14.85 15.30 -0.72
C VAL A 701 -16.35 15.48 -0.82
N ALA A 702 -17.16 14.79 -0.01
CA ALA A 702 -18.62 14.93 -0.01
C ALA A 702 -19.11 16.35 0.33
N GLU A 703 -18.33 17.14 1.07
CA GLU A 703 -18.63 18.54 1.37
C GLU A 703 -18.23 19.47 0.23
N CYS A 704 -17.04 19.27 -0.33
CA CYS A 704 -16.44 20.18 -1.31
C CYS A 704 -16.81 19.84 -2.76
N LEU A 705 -17.33 18.65 -3.07
CA LEU A 705 -17.65 18.23 -4.45
C LEU A 705 -18.58 19.19 -5.21
N PRO A 706 -19.68 19.68 -4.62
CA PRO A 706 -20.53 20.64 -5.31
C PRO A 706 -19.80 21.95 -5.60
N GLN A 707 -18.89 22.35 -4.70
CA GLN A 707 -18.13 23.59 -4.76
C GLN A 707 -16.97 23.52 -5.75
N LEU A 708 -16.34 22.34 -5.89
CA LEU A 708 -15.33 22.07 -6.92
C LEU A 708 -15.87 22.32 -8.33
N ARG A 709 -17.19 22.29 -8.55
CA ARG A 709 -17.83 22.55 -9.86
C ARG A 709 -18.17 24.02 -10.11
N SER A 710 -17.98 24.88 -9.11
CA SER A 710 -18.33 26.30 -9.14
C SER A 710 -17.36 27.16 -8.32
N MET A 711 -16.06 26.96 -8.56
CA MET A 711 -14.99 27.69 -7.90
C MET A 711 -14.81 29.11 -8.43
N ASP A 712 -14.36 30.00 -7.55
CA ASP A 712 -13.88 31.31 -7.95
C ASP A 712 -12.40 31.27 -8.40
N LYS A 713 -11.88 32.42 -8.87
CA LYS A 713 -10.49 32.51 -9.35
C LYS A 713 -9.45 32.31 -8.25
N ARG A 714 -9.76 32.66 -7.00
CA ARG A 714 -8.82 32.52 -5.87
C ARG A 714 -8.72 31.06 -5.45
N GLU A 715 -9.85 30.38 -5.37
CA GLU A 715 -9.97 28.95 -5.10
C GLU A 715 -9.20 28.12 -6.13
N ILE A 716 -9.35 28.45 -7.41
CA ILE A 716 -8.57 27.87 -8.50
C ILE A 716 -7.07 28.10 -8.31
N LEU A 717 -6.66 29.32 -7.95
CA LEU A 717 -5.26 29.66 -7.72
C LEU A 717 -4.65 28.82 -6.59
N TYR A 718 -5.35 28.65 -5.47
CA TYR A 718 -4.86 27.82 -4.36
C TYR A 718 -4.77 26.34 -4.72
N CYS A 719 -5.74 25.81 -5.48
CA CYS A 719 -5.68 24.43 -5.98
C CYS A 719 -4.52 24.23 -6.96
N ALA A 720 -4.28 25.20 -7.84
CA ALA A 720 -3.15 25.19 -8.77
C ALA A 720 -1.81 25.31 -8.04
N ALA A 721 -1.71 26.17 -7.03
CA ALA A 721 -0.52 26.30 -6.20
C ALA A 721 -0.21 25.01 -5.43
N GLY A 722 -1.22 24.40 -4.79
CA GLY A 722 -1.04 23.11 -4.09
C GLY A 722 -0.63 21.98 -5.04
N THR A 723 -1.21 21.93 -6.24
CA THR A 723 -0.81 20.97 -7.29
C THR A 723 0.63 21.22 -7.75
N GLY A 724 1.02 22.50 -7.92
CA GLY A 724 2.38 22.89 -8.27
C GLY A 724 3.41 22.52 -7.21
N ILE A 725 3.09 22.70 -5.92
CA ILE A 725 3.94 22.29 -4.81
C ILE A 725 4.12 20.77 -4.80
N TYR A 726 3.03 20.01 -4.94
CA TYR A 726 3.11 18.55 -5.04
C TYR A 726 3.97 18.11 -6.23
N GLY A 727 3.81 18.76 -7.39
CA GLY A 727 4.64 18.52 -8.57
C GLY A 727 6.11 18.85 -8.35
N PHE A 728 6.41 20.00 -7.74
CA PHE A 728 7.79 20.39 -7.43
C PHE A 728 8.47 19.34 -6.55
N LEU A 729 7.82 18.90 -5.48
CA LEU A 729 8.34 17.85 -4.60
C LEU A 729 8.48 16.49 -5.31
N SER A 730 7.55 16.16 -6.22
CA SER A 730 7.56 14.89 -6.96
C SER A 730 8.65 14.80 -8.04
N PHE A 731 9.20 15.92 -8.50
CA PHE A 731 10.25 15.94 -9.53
C PHE A 731 11.63 16.36 -9.00
N PHE A 732 11.68 17.15 -7.93
CA PHE A 732 12.91 17.75 -7.42
C PHE A 732 13.18 17.40 -5.95
N GLY A 733 12.39 16.53 -5.32
CA GLY A 733 12.64 16.06 -3.96
C GLY A 733 13.70 14.95 -3.94
N ASN A 734 14.77 15.13 -3.16
CA ASN A 734 15.91 14.20 -3.13
C ASN A 734 15.55 12.81 -2.56
N THR A 735 14.58 12.70 -1.64
CA THR A 735 14.39 11.46 -0.84
C THR A 735 13.17 10.61 -1.25
N LEU A 736 12.29 11.08 -2.15
CA LEU A 736 10.95 10.46 -2.38
C LEU A 736 10.44 10.50 -3.82
N THR A 737 11.32 10.81 -4.77
CA THR A 737 10.96 10.93 -6.19
C THR A 737 10.94 9.54 -6.83
N THR A 738 9.75 8.98 -7.04
CA THR A 738 9.52 7.66 -7.66
C THR A 738 8.68 7.81 -8.93
N ILE A 739 8.65 6.78 -9.77
CA ILE A 739 7.74 6.76 -10.93
C ILE A 739 6.27 6.90 -10.49
N TYR A 740 5.91 6.34 -9.33
CA TYR A 740 4.56 6.39 -8.78
C TYR A 740 4.17 7.78 -8.26
N THR A 741 5.07 8.52 -7.61
CA THR A 741 4.79 9.90 -7.18
C THR A 741 4.68 10.87 -8.36
N LYS A 742 5.50 10.67 -9.41
CA LYS A 742 5.34 11.39 -10.70
C LYS A 742 4.00 11.08 -11.35
N ALA A 743 3.58 9.81 -11.38
CA ALA A 743 2.30 9.41 -11.95
C ALA A 743 1.10 9.94 -11.12
N ALA A 744 1.22 9.96 -9.80
CA ALA A 744 0.24 10.58 -8.90
C ALA A 744 0.10 12.08 -9.14
N PHE A 745 1.21 12.80 -9.39
CA PHE A 745 1.17 14.20 -9.82
C PHE A 745 0.43 14.37 -11.15
N VAL A 746 0.70 13.52 -12.15
CA VAL A 746 -0.01 13.56 -13.44
C VAL A 746 -1.52 13.37 -13.23
N CYS A 747 -1.91 12.42 -12.37
CA CYS A 747 -3.32 12.18 -12.02
C CYS A 747 -3.95 13.40 -11.31
N LEU A 748 -3.21 14.08 -10.42
CA LEU A 748 -3.65 15.30 -9.76
C LEU A 748 -3.79 16.46 -10.75
N ALA A 749 -2.81 16.67 -11.62
CA ALA A 749 -2.84 17.68 -12.66
C ALA A 749 -4.00 17.45 -13.64
N ALA A 750 -4.25 16.19 -14.04
CA ALA A 750 -5.38 15.81 -14.87
C ALA A 750 -6.72 16.08 -14.17
N THR A 751 -6.81 15.79 -12.86
CA THR A 751 -7.99 16.09 -12.05
C THR A 751 -8.26 17.59 -11.98
N LEU A 752 -7.23 18.39 -11.72
CA LEU A 752 -7.34 19.85 -11.74
C LEU A 752 -7.75 20.35 -13.14
N ALA A 753 -7.18 19.81 -14.20
CA ALA A 753 -7.53 20.17 -15.58
C ALA A 753 -9.01 19.89 -15.89
N VAL A 754 -9.52 18.71 -15.52
CA VAL A 754 -10.95 18.36 -15.65
C VAL A 754 -11.84 19.34 -14.88
N VAL A 755 -11.44 19.67 -13.66
CA VAL A 755 -12.14 20.67 -12.85
C VAL A 755 -12.12 22.05 -13.55
N LEU A 756 -10.99 22.49 -14.09
CA LEU A 756 -10.87 23.75 -14.83
C LEU A 756 -11.72 23.77 -16.11
N ILE A 757 -11.78 22.65 -16.84
CA ILE A 757 -12.63 22.49 -18.04
C ILE A 757 -14.10 22.76 -17.70
N CYS A 758 -14.57 22.32 -16.52
CA CYS A 758 -15.92 22.59 -16.04
C CYS A 758 -16.23 24.08 -15.82
N HIS A 759 -15.22 24.97 -15.76
CA HIS A 759 -15.35 26.41 -15.52
C HIS A 759 -15.13 27.28 -16.76
N VAL A 760 -14.88 26.69 -17.93
CA VAL A 760 -14.64 27.44 -19.16
C VAL A 760 -15.91 28.19 -19.59
N LYS A 761 -15.91 29.53 -19.44
CA LYS A 761 -17.08 30.40 -19.69
C LYS A 761 -17.69 30.30 -21.09
N ASN A 762 -16.88 29.94 -22.10
CA ASN A 762 -17.33 29.88 -23.50
C ASN A 762 -17.95 28.52 -23.88
N VAL A 763 -17.93 27.52 -23.00
CA VAL A 763 -18.50 26.19 -23.24
C VAL A 763 -19.73 26.00 -22.35
N LYS A 764 -20.92 25.90 -22.96
CA LYS A 764 -22.18 25.65 -22.24
C LYS A 764 -22.28 24.17 -21.84
N TRP A 765 -21.53 23.76 -20.81
CA TRP A 765 -21.65 22.43 -20.22
C TRP A 765 -22.99 22.27 -19.51
N THR A 766 -23.70 21.17 -19.78
CA THR A 766 -24.83 20.76 -18.95
C THR A 766 -24.32 20.22 -17.61
N GLU A 767 -25.10 20.36 -16.54
CA GLU A 767 -24.72 19.76 -15.23
C GLU A 767 -24.57 18.24 -15.31
N ALA A 768 -25.35 17.59 -16.17
CA ALA A 768 -25.20 16.17 -16.50
C ALA A 768 -23.81 15.84 -17.07
N ALA A 769 -23.31 16.67 -18.00
CA ALA A 769 -21.99 16.45 -18.59
C ALA A 769 -20.86 16.61 -17.58
N LYS A 770 -20.93 17.60 -16.69
CA LYS A 770 -19.95 17.75 -15.60
C LYS A 770 -19.93 16.54 -14.67
N LYS A 771 -21.11 16.03 -14.28
CA LYS A 771 -21.24 14.83 -13.44
C LYS A 771 -20.66 13.59 -14.11
N CYS A 772 -20.95 13.37 -15.40
CA CYS A 772 -20.40 12.24 -16.15
C CYS A 772 -18.88 12.31 -16.26
N LEU A 773 -18.33 13.49 -16.54
CA LEU A 773 -16.88 13.69 -16.65
C LEU A 773 -16.18 13.36 -15.34
N LEU A 774 -16.76 13.80 -14.23
CA LEU A 774 -16.21 13.52 -12.90
C LEU A 774 -16.34 12.04 -12.50
N LEU A 775 -17.45 11.38 -12.87
CA LEU A 775 -17.64 9.95 -12.66
C LEU A 775 -16.61 9.13 -13.45
N ALA A 776 -16.42 9.46 -14.73
CA ALA A 776 -15.44 8.81 -15.60
C ALA A 776 -14.02 9.01 -15.08
N LEU A 777 -13.67 10.24 -14.64
CA LEU A 777 -12.38 10.52 -14.02
C LEU A 777 -12.20 9.71 -12.73
N THR A 778 -13.21 9.67 -11.85
CA THR A 778 -13.14 8.92 -10.59
C THR A 778 -12.94 7.43 -10.85
N ALA A 779 -13.68 6.85 -11.80
CA ALA A 779 -13.50 5.47 -12.22
C ALA A 779 -12.08 5.22 -12.77
N ALA A 780 -11.59 6.09 -13.66
CA ALA A 780 -10.24 5.97 -14.22
C ALA A 780 -9.15 6.05 -13.14
N LEU A 781 -9.30 6.94 -12.14
CA LEU A 781 -8.35 7.08 -11.04
C LEU A 781 -8.36 5.88 -10.09
N VAL A 782 -9.52 5.27 -9.84
CA VAL A 782 -9.61 4.02 -9.06
C VAL A 782 -8.87 2.90 -9.77
N LEU A 783 -9.15 2.71 -11.07
CA LEU A 783 -8.50 1.68 -11.89
C LEU A 783 -6.99 1.92 -12.01
N PHE A 784 -6.58 3.19 -12.12
CA PHE A 784 -5.17 3.55 -12.15
C PHE A 784 -4.48 3.21 -10.82
N ASN A 785 -5.07 3.56 -9.67
CA ASN A 785 -4.49 3.25 -8.36
C ASN A 785 -4.43 1.74 -8.09
N SER A 786 -5.45 0.97 -8.50
CA SER A 786 -5.45 -0.48 -8.35
C SER A 786 -4.41 -1.15 -9.26
N HIS A 787 -4.37 -0.76 -10.54
CA HIS A 787 -3.41 -1.32 -11.49
C HIS A 787 -1.96 -0.91 -11.17
N SER A 788 -1.76 0.29 -10.63
CA SER A 788 -0.43 0.73 -10.17
C SER A 788 0.10 -0.17 -9.06
N LEU A 789 -0.78 -0.61 -8.14
CA LEU A 789 -0.42 -1.50 -7.05
C LEU A 789 -0.30 -2.95 -7.50
N PHE A 790 -1.36 -3.52 -8.09
CA PHE A 790 -1.36 -4.95 -8.39
C PHE A 790 -0.55 -5.28 -9.64
N GLY A 791 -0.74 -4.53 -10.73
CA GLY A 791 -0.08 -4.76 -12.01
C GLY A 791 1.34 -4.20 -12.08
N PHE A 792 1.50 -2.88 -11.95
CA PHE A 792 2.78 -2.21 -12.20
C PHE A 792 3.84 -2.47 -11.13
N SER A 793 3.48 -2.42 -9.84
CA SER A 793 4.46 -2.69 -8.78
C SER A 793 4.65 -4.18 -8.47
N GLY A 794 3.99 -5.08 -9.20
CA GLY A 794 4.19 -6.53 -9.07
C GLY A 794 3.58 -7.19 -7.83
N VAL A 795 2.84 -6.45 -6.98
CA VAL A 795 2.24 -6.99 -5.74
C VAL A 795 1.33 -8.19 -6.01
N ILE A 796 0.76 -8.30 -7.22
CA ILE A 796 -0.04 -9.47 -7.61
C ILE A 796 0.72 -10.81 -7.52
N LEU A 797 2.05 -10.80 -7.67
CA LEU A 797 2.89 -11.99 -7.61
C LEU A 797 3.03 -12.55 -6.18
N GLU A 798 2.73 -11.75 -5.17
CA GLU A 798 2.70 -12.17 -3.76
C GLU A 798 1.43 -12.97 -3.42
N TYR A 799 0.48 -13.14 -4.34
CA TYR A 799 -0.75 -13.89 -4.12
C TYR A 799 -0.66 -15.30 -4.69
N THR A 800 -1.43 -16.22 -4.12
CA THR A 800 -1.46 -17.64 -4.53
C THR A 800 -2.24 -17.85 -5.82
N ARG A 801 -1.95 -18.96 -6.51
CA ARG A 801 -2.81 -19.52 -7.56
C ARG A 801 -3.94 -20.35 -6.94
N PRO A 802 -5.05 -20.61 -7.65
CA PRO A 802 -6.09 -21.52 -7.17
C PRO A 802 -5.51 -22.89 -6.78
N GLY A 803 -5.82 -23.37 -5.58
CA GLY A 803 -5.32 -24.63 -4.99
C GLY A 803 -3.91 -24.56 -4.41
N GLU A 804 -3.16 -23.46 -4.62
CA GLU A 804 -1.80 -23.34 -4.11
C GLU A 804 -1.76 -23.16 -2.59
N ALA A 805 -2.76 -22.52 -1.96
CA ALA A 805 -2.75 -22.33 -0.52
C ALA A 805 -2.99 -23.65 0.22
N GLN A 806 -3.95 -24.46 -0.27
CA GLN A 806 -4.15 -25.82 0.23
C GLN A 806 -2.90 -26.68 0.04
N ALA A 807 -2.41 -26.77 -1.20
CA ALA A 807 -1.26 -27.61 -1.52
C ALA A 807 -0.04 -27.24 -0.67
N LYS A 808 0.24 -25.95 -0.45
CA LYS A 808 1.35 -25.51 0.40
C LYS A 808 1.12 -25.74 1.90
N GLY A 809 -0.11 -25.60 2.37
CA GLY A 809 -0.46 -25.81 3.78
C GLY A 809 -0.40 -27.28 4.19
N GLU A 810 -0.71 -28.20 3.25
CA GLU A 810 -0.73 -29.66 3.48
C GLU A 810 0.57 -30.36 3.06
N ASN A 811 1.53 -29.64 2.47
CA ASN A 811 2.81 -30.16 2.00
C ASN A 811 3.79 -30.42 3.16
N THR A 812 3.46 -31.37 4.02
CA THR A 812 4.28 -31.76 5.17
C THR A 812 4.50 -33.28 5.20
N PRO A 813 5.73 -33.75 5.51
CA PRO A 813 6.03 -35.18 5.63
C PRO A 813 5.29 -35.82 6.81
N LEU A 814 4.80 -35.01 7.76
CA LEU A 814 4.06 -35.46 8.95
C LEU A 814 2.78 -36.23 8.63
N ARG A 815 2.24 -36.11 7.41
CA ARG A 815 1.14 -36.95 6.92
C ARG A 815 1.45 -38.45 6.94
N ALA A 816 2.74 -38.82 6.88
CA ALA A 816 3.14 -40.23 6.94
C ALA A 816 2.97 -40.83 8.34
N VAL A 817 2.95 -40.01 9.39
CA VAL A 817 2.88 -40.49 10.79
C VAL A 817 1.57 -41.23 11.06
N GLU A 818 0.46 -40.82 10.44
CA GLU A 818 -0.85 -41.49 10.56
C GLU A 818 -0.80 -42.97 10.14
N GLN A 819 0.12 -43.35 9.24
CA GLN A 819 0.27 -44.73 8.75
C GLN A 819 0.80 -45.69 9.83
N LEU A 820 1.39 -45.17 10.91
CA LEU A 820 1.89 -45.99 12.03
C LEU A 820 0.75 -46.57 12.88
N GLY A 821 -0.42 -45.93 12.89
CA GLY A 821 -1.56 -46.36 13.70
C GLY A 821 -1.30 -46.31 15.21
N ASP A 822 -0.41 -45.42 15.66
CA ASP A 822 -0.18 -45.16 17.08
C ASP A 822 -1.36 -44.35 17.65
N GLU A 823 -2.08 -44.95 18.62
CA GLU A 823 -3.22 -44.32 19.28
C GLU A 823 -2.83 -43.62 20.59
N SER A 824 -1.56 -43.72 21.00
CA SER A 824 -1.06 -43.05 22.21
C SER A 824 -0.94 -41.53 21.99
N PHE A 825 -0.88 -40.76 23.08
CA PHE A 825 -0.56 -39.35 22.94
C PHE A 825 0.91 -39.17 22.59
N TYR A 826 1.16 -38.52 21.46
CA TYR A 826 2.49 -38.06 21.06
C TYR A 826 2.39 -36.73 20.33
N ARG A 827 3.54 -36.06 20.18
CA ARG A 827 3.73 -34.95 19.25
C ARG A 827 4.66 -35.33 18.11
N SER A 828 4.48 -34.66 16.99
CA SER A 828 5.32 -34.86 15.80
C SER A 828 5.93 -33.55 15.32
N ALA A 829 7.14 -33.64 14.77
CA ALA A 829 7.88 -32.51 14.24
C ALA A 829 8.66 -32.87 12.96
N THR A 830 9.29 -31.86 12.36
CA THR A 830 10.17 -32.01 11.20
C THR A 830 11.53 -31.38 11.53
N PRO A 831 12.66 -31.93 11.01
CA PRO A 831 13.98 -31.32 11.22
C PRO A 831 14.06 -29.86 10.78
N ARG A 832 13.28 -29.50 9.75
CA ARG A 832 13.15 -28.12 9.26
C ARG A 832 11.68 -27.84 8.94
N LEU A 833 11.13 -26.85 9.61
CA LEU A 833 9.75 -26.41 9.40
C LEU A 833 9.67 -25.32 8.32
N ASP A 834 8.82 -25.52 7.33
CA ASP A 834 8.52 -24.49 6.34
C ASP A 834 7.50 -23.49 6.87
N TYR A 835 7.69 -22.22 6.53
CA TYR A 835 6.78 -21.15 6.96
C TYR A 835 5.32 -21.40 6.57
N SER A 836 5.08 -22.01 5.40
CA SER A 836 3.73 -22.30 4.91
C SER A 836 3.03 -23.41 5.69
N THR A 837 3.77 -24.31 6.33
CA THR A 837 3.23 -25.50 7.04
C THR A 837 3.26 -25.37 8.56
N ILE A 838 3.69 -24.22 9.09
CA ILE A 838 3.78 -23.97 10.55
C ILE A 838 2.47 -24.21 11.32
N SER A 839 1.31 -24.07 10.67
CA SER A 839 0.00 -24.35 11.27
C SER A 839 -0.74 -25.50 10.56
N SER A 840 0.00 -26.42 9.93
CA SER A 840 -0.57 -27.54 9.18
C SER A 840 -1.28 -28.56 10.08
N SER A 841 -0.97 -28.60 11.37
CA SER A 841 -1.72 -29.38 12.37
C SER A 841 -3.21 -29.03 12.41
N MET A 842 -3.58 -27.75 12.21
CA MET A 842 -4.98 -27.33 12.12
C MET A 842 -5.72 -27.88 10.89
N LEU A 843 -4.96 -28.26 9.84
CA LEU A 843 -5.50 -28.82 8.61
C LEU A 843 -5.60 -30.35 8.70
N LEU A 844 -4.57 -30.97 9.26
CA LEU A 844 -4.32 -32.41 9.20
C LEU A 844 -4.61 -33.16 10.51
N ASP A 845 -4.97 -32.45 11.57
CA ASP A 845 -5.44 -33.00 12.84
C ASP A 845 -4.40 -33.88 13.59
N TYR A 846 -3.18 -33.38 13.73
CA TYR A 846 -2.13 -34.01 14.53
C TYR A 846 -1.59 -33.05 15.60
N ASN A 847 -0.97 -33.58 16.66
CA ASN A 847 -0.38 -32.79 17.73
C ASN A 847 1.01 -32.29 17.34
N SER A 848 1.19 -30.96 17.36
CA SER A 848 2.41 -30.30 16.86
C SER A 848 3.21 -29.67 18.00
N ILE A 849 4.43 -29.24 17.70
CA ILE A 849 5.20 -28.29 18.52
C ILE A 849 5.44 -26.99 17.75
N SER A 850 4.55 -26.65 16.83
CA SER A 850 4.66 -25.44 16.03
C SER A 850 3.30 -24.85 15.70
N ILE A 851 3.24 -23.52 15.65
CA ILE A 851 2.03 -22.77 15.32
C ILE A 851 2.35 -21.30 15.02
N PHE A 852 1.61 -20.71 14.07
CA PHE A 852 1.54 -19.26 13.91
C PHE A 852 0.31 -18.71 14.62
N ASN A 853 0.54 -18.08 15.79
CA ASN A 853 -0.52 -17.40 16.54
C ASN A 853 -0.11 -16.02 17.05
N SER A 854 -0.96 -15.00 16.84
CA SER A 854 -0.71 -13.67 17.39
C SER A 854 -0.87 -13.60 18.91
N THR A 855 -1.41 -14.63 19.55
CA THR A 855 -1.55 -14.76 21.01
C THR A 855 -0.96 -16.11 21.45
N LEU A 856 0.37 -16.29 21.31
CA LEU A 856 1.06 -17.47 21.84
C LEU A 856 1.05 -17.47 23.37
N ASN A 857 0.93 -18.66 23.97
CA ASN A 857 0.99 -18.85 25.42
C ASN A 857 2.31 -18.24 25.96
N GLY A 858 2.21 -17.38 26.97
CA GLY A 858 3.35 -16.70 27.58
C GLY A 858 4.36 -17.67 28.19
N ALA A 859 3.90 -18.78 28.77
CA ALA A 859 4.77 -19.77 29.40
C ALA A 859 5.69 -20.46 28.39
N ILE A 860 5.19 -20.77 27.18
CA ILE A 860 6.01 -21.32 26.09
C ILE A 860 7.10 -20.31 25.68
N MET A 861 6.72 -19.04 25.52
CA MET A 861 7.66 -17.98 25.09
C MET A 861 8.75 -17.76 26.14
N GLU A 862 8.39 -17.76 27.41
CA GLU A 862 9.29 -17.62 28.56
C GLU A 862 10.28 -18.80 28.63
N TYR A 863 9.79 -20.03 28.54
CA TYR A 863 10.65 -21.22 28.46
C TYR A 863 11.62 -21.16 27.27
N LEU A 864 11.15 -20.81 26.07
CA LEU A 864 12.02 -20.75 24.90
C LEU A 864 13.07 -19.64 25.03
N ALA A 865 12.74 -18.50 25.63
CA ALA A 865 13.68 -17.42 25.90
C ALA A 865 14.75 -17.84 26.92
N GLU A 866 14.34 -18.42 28.05
CA GLU A 866 15.25 -18.84 29.14
C GLU A 866 16.13 -20.03 28.78
N MET A 867 15.70 -20.83 27.80
CA MET A 867 16.49 -21.92 27.21
C MET A 867 17.37 -21.44 26.04
N GLY A 868 17.36 -20.13 25.72
CA GLY A 868 18.12 -19.54 24.61
C GLY A 868 17.71 -20.08 23.24
N SER A 869 16.46 -20.53 23.08
CA SER A 869 16.00 -21.17 21.85
C SER A 869 16.00 -20.21 20.67
N SER A 870 16.47 -20.70 19.53
CA SER A 870 16.42 -20.03 18.23
C SER A 870 15.15 -20.34 17.42
N SER A 871 14.15 -21.01 18.00
CA SER A 871 12.99 -21.55 17.29
C SER A 871 11.65 -20.86 17.59
N TYR A 872 11.65 -19.53 17.80
CA TYR A 872 10.41 -18.76 17.96
C TYR A 872 10.54 -17.27 17.60
N SER A 873 9.41 -16.59 17.53
CA SER A 873 9.27 -15.13 17.43
C SER A 873 8.05 -14.67 18.22
N ALA A 874 7.82 -13.35 18.33
CA ALA A 874 6.66 -12.79 19.06
C ALA A 874 5.27 -13.25 18.58
N THR A 875 5.18 -14.03 17.49
CA THR A 875 3.92 -14.58 16.96
C THR A 875 4.04 -16.01 16.44
N GLN A 876 5.23 -16.61 16.42
CA GLN A 876 5.46 -17.90 15.80
C GLN A 876 6.26 -18.79 16.73
N PHE A 877 5.86 -20.06 16.80
CA PHE A 877 6.60 -21.11 17.47
C PHE A 877 6.97 -22.15 16.41
N PHE A 878 8.27 -22.42 16.24
CA PHE A 878 8.79 -23.30 15.19
C PHE A 878 9.20 -24.69 15.70
N GLY A 879 9.33 -24.87 17.02
CA GLY A 879 9.72 -26.14 17.66
C GLY A 879 10.78 -25.96 18.73
N MET A 880 11.44 -27.05 19.13
CA MET A 880 12.44 -27.06 20.23
C MET A 880 13.90 -27.00 19.74
N SER A 881 14.18 -26.28 18.64
CA SER A 881 15.52 -26.15 18.06
C SER A 881 16.24 -27.46 17.71
N ASN A 882 15.51 -28.56 17.52
CA ASN A 882 16.04 -29.93 17.35
C ASN A 882 16.93 -30.39 18.52
N ARG A 883 16.68 -29.93 19.75
CA ARG A 883 17.46 -30.30 20.94
C ARG A 883 16.89 -31.58 21.55
N THR A 884 17.73 -32.60 21.75
CA THR A 884 17.31 -33.93 22.21
C THR A 884 16.50 -33.86 23.52
N TYR A 885 17.07 -33.27 24.57
CA TYR A 885 16.41 -33.18 25.89
C TYR A 885 15.11 -32.36 25.85
N MET A 886 15.09 -31.23 25.13
CA MET A 886 13.87 -30.43 25.02
C MET A 886 12.76 -31.15 24.25
N ASN A 887 13.11 -31.92 23.21
CA ASN A 887 12.15 -32.74 22.46
C ASN A 887 11.57 -33.87 23.32
N ALA A 888 12.39 -34.53 24.13
CA ALA A 888 11.96 -35.58 25.06
C ALA A 888 10.93 -35.01 26.07
N LEU A 889 11.25 -33.92 26.76
CA LEU A 889 10.35 -33.22 27.70
C LEU A 889 9.04 -32.73 27.05
N ALA A 890 9.07 -32.44 25.75
CA ALA A 890 7.92 -32.00 24.97
C ALA A 890 7.06 -33.14 24.39
N ALA A 891 7.32 -34.39 24.78
CA ALA A 891 6.65 -35.58 24.28
C ALA A 891 6.70 -35.71 22.74
N VAL A 892 7.83 -35.30 22.14
CA VAL A 892 8.05 -35.40 20.70
C VAL A 892 8.58 -36.80 20.39
N LYS A 893 7.70 -37.62 19.82
CA LYS A 893 7.97 -39.03 19.52
C LYS A 893 8.39 -39.23 18.08
N TYR A 894 7.76 -38.53 17.13
CA TYR A 894 7.99 -38.76 15.71
C TYR A 894 8.57 -37.54 14.99
N TYR A 895 9.62 -37.78 14.22
CA TYR A 895 10.13 -36.87 13.20
C TYR A 895 9.81 -37.40 11.82
N ALA A 896 9.42 -36.53 10.88
CA ALA A 896 9.28 -36.93 9.48
C ALA A 896 9.97 -35.93 8.54
N TYR A 897 10.56 -36.43 7.46
CA TYR A 897 11.21 -35.62 6.44
C TYR A 897 11.05 -36.23 5.03
N TYR A 898 11.21 -35.40 4.01
CA TYR A 898 11.24 -35.82 2.61
C TYR A 898 12.67 -36.09 2.16
N ASP A 899 12.86 -37.15 1.40
CA ASP A 899 14.11 -37.59 0.77
C ASP A 899 15.26 -37.73 1.79
N GLU A 900 15.95 -36.65 2.10
CA GLU A 900 17.01 -36.59 3.10
C GLU A 900 16.74 -35.50 4.14
N PRO A 901 17.15 -35.69 5.40
CA PRO A 901 16.90 -34.72 6.44
C PRO A 901 17.76 -33.46 6.19
N SER A 902 17.09 -32.33 5.97
CA SER A 902 17.78 -31.05 5.70
C SER A 902 18.59 -30.48 6.88
N ARG A 903 18.42 -31.05 8.07
CA ARG A 903 19.19 -30.81 9.30
C ARG A 903 19.44 -32.14 9.98
N ALA A 904 20.56 -32.25 10.69
CA ALA A 904 20.85 -33.43 11.50
C ALA A 904 19.67 -33.73 12.45
N LEU A 905 19.30 -35.01 12.53
CA LEU A 905 18.33 -35.48 13.50
C LEU A 905 18.91 -35.35 14.91
N PRO A 906 18.08 -35.06 15.93
CA PRO A 906 18.52 -35.20 17.31
C PRO A 906 18.92 -36.64 17.62
N TYR A 907 19.63 -36.84 18.73
CA TYR A 907 19.98 -38.18 19.20
C TYR A 907 18.73 -39.02 19.52
N GLY A 908 18.82 -40.34 19.31
CA GLY A 908 17.77 -41.30 19.66
C GLY A 908 16.66 -41.50 18.62
N TYR A 909 16.75 -40.91 17.42
CA TYR A 909 15.76 -41.12 16.36
C TYR A 909 16.14 -42.27 15.44
N GLU A 910 15.30 -43.31 15.39
CA GLU A 910 15.46 -44.48 14.51
C GLU A 910 14.39 -44.52 13.42
N GLU A 911 14.75 -44.92 12.20
CA GLU A 911 13.79 -45.08 11.10
C GLU A 911 12.78 -46.18 11.41
N VAL A 912 11.47 -45.85 11.38
CA VAL A 912 10.38 -46.80 11.63
C VAL A 912 9.43 -46.99 10.45
N LEU A 913 9.37 -46.00 9.56
CA LEU A 913 8.55 -46.07 8.35
C LEU A 913 9.24 -45.35 7.21
N LYS A 914 9.23 -46.00 6.04
CA LYS A 914 9.67 -45.42 4.77
C LYS A 914 8.58 -45.61 3.73
N THR A 915 8.09 -44.51 3.18
CA THR A 915 6.91 -44.46 2.30
C THR A 915 7.11 -43.43 1.20
N GLU A 916 6.14 -43.29 0.29
CA GLU A 916 6.17 -42.26 -0.75
C GLU A 916 4.96 -41.33 -0.60
N LEU A 917 5.21 -40.02 -0.50
CA LEU A 917 4.17 -38.98 -0.47
C LEU A 917 4.45 -37.93 -1.54
N ASP A 918 3.46 -37.69 -2.39
CA ASP A 918 3.52 -36.67 -3.44
C ASP A 918 4.76 -36.80 -4.36
N GLY A 919 5.18 -38.04 -4.64
CA GLY A 919 6.33 -38.37 -5.49
C GLY A 919 7.70 -38.15 -4.85
N ARG A 920 7.76 -37.95 -3.53
CA ARG A 920 9.00 -37.88 -2.74
C ARG A 920 9.05 -39.03 -1.76
N GLU A 921 10.25 -39.56 -1.56
CA GLU A 921 10.49 -40.52 -0.50
C GLU A 921 10.24 -39.82 0.83
N THR A 922 9.52 -40.45 1.76
CA THR A 922 9.20 -39.88 3.06
C THR A 922 9.58 -40.87 4.13
N THR A 923 10.44 -40.43 5.05
CA THR A 923 10.90 -41.24 6.17
C THR A 923 10.31 -40.67 7.46
N VAL A 924 9.83 -41.56 8.32
CA VAL A 924 9.41 -41.27 9.70
C VAL A 924 10.37 -41.97 10.65
N CYS A 925 10.90 -41.22 11.59
CA CYS A 925 11.77 -41.71 12.64
C CYS A 925 11.10 -41.58 14.00
N GLU A 926 11.31 -42.57 14.86
CA GLU A 926 10.83 -42.64 16.24
C GLU A 926 11.96 -42.34 17.22
N ASN A 927 11.68 -41.43 18.15
CA ASN A 927 12.54 -41.11 19.28
C ASN A 927 12.43 -42.20 20.34
N GLN A 928 13.51 -42.95 20.55
CA GLN A 928 13.58 -44.02 21.56
C GLN A 928 13.53 -43.48 23.01
N TYR A 929 13.74 -42.18 23.19
CA TYR A 929 13.78 -41.49 24.48
C TYR A 929 12.64 -40.46 24.62
N ALA A 930 11.52 -40.65 23.91
CA ALA A 930 10.36 -39.78 24.06
C ALA A 930 9.64 -40.01 25.38
N LEU A 931 9.39 -38.95 26.14
CA LEU A 931 8.59 -39.03 27.35
C LEU A 931 7.08 -39.03 27.01
N PRO A 932 6.25 -39.73 27.81
CA PRO A 932 4.79 -39.70 27.65
C PRO A 932 4.20 -38.34 28.03
N LEU A 933 2.88 -38.18 27.87
CA LEU A 933 2.18 -36.95 28.28
C LEU A 933 2.42 -36.58 29.76
N GLY A 934 2.51 -37.58 30.63
CA GLY A 934 2.76 -37.40 32.06
C GLY A 934 3.87 -38.32 32.58
N TYR A 935 4.90 -37.73 33.17
CA TYR A 935 6.10 -38.39 33.70
C TYR A 935 6.48 -37.75 35.04
N THR A 936 7.33 -38.39 35.86
CA THR A 936 7.52 -37.97 37.26
C THR A 936 8.96 -37.57 37.61
N TYR A 937 9.10 -36.71 38.62
CA TYR A 937 10.37 -36.40 39.28
C TYR A 937 10.32 -36.79 40.76
N SER A 938 11.44 -37.27 41.30
CA SER A 938 11.63 -37.47 42.75
C SER A 938 12.13 -36.22 43.48
N GLY A 939 12.70 -35.25 42.77
CA GLY A 939 13.29 -34.05 43.35
C GLY A 939 13.13 -32.83 42.46
N ALA A 940 13.18 -31.65 43.07
CA ALA A 940 13.03 -30.37 42.40
C ALA A 940 14.12 -29.38 42.85
N ILE A 941 14.34 -28.37 42.01
CA ILE A 941 15.11 -27.18 42.31
C ILE A 941 14.21 -25.95 42.13
N THR A 942 14.59 -24.85 42.74
CA THR A 942 13.95 -23.55 42.54
C THR A 942 14.39 -22.94 41.21
N ARG A 943 13.58 -22.01 40.72
CA ARG A 943 13.93 -21.20 39.55
C ARG A 943 15.21 -20.37 39.75
N GLU A 944 15.45 -19.87 40.96
CA GLU A 944 16.69 -19.13 41.29
C GLU A 944 17.93 -20.05 41.18
N GLU A 945 17.84 -21.29 41.67
CA GLU A 945 18.94 -22.27 41.55
C GLU A 945 19.20 -22.66 40.09
N LEU A 946 18.16 -22.73 39.25
CA LEU A 946 18.33 -22.97 37.81
C LEU A 946 19.13 -21.84 37.13
N GLU A 947 19.01 -20.60 37.61
CA GLU A 947 19.73 -19.45 37.04
C GLU A 947 21.25 -19.52 37.25
N GLU A 948 21.73 -20.29 38.24
CA GLU A 948 23.15 -20.53 38.48
C GLU A 948 23.81 -21.36 37.35
N TYR A 949 23.01 -22.14 36.61
CA TYR A 949 23.46 -22.92 35.46
C TYR A 949 23.42 -22.07 34.18
N SER A 950 24.39 -22.31 33.28
CA SER A 950 24.38 -21.69 31.96
C SER A 950 23.12 -22.09 31.17
N VAL A 951 22.68 -21.24 30.25
CA VAL A 951 21.46 -21.45 29.44
C VAL A 951 21.42 -22.82 28.75
N LEU A 952 22.58 -23.35 28.36
CA LEU A 952 22.68 -24.68 27.75
C LEU A 952 22.70 -25.82 28.77
N GLU A 953 23.20 -25.63 29.99
CA GLU A 953 23.15 -26.67 31.04
C GLU A 953 21.72 -26.94 31.54
N ARG A 954 20.86 -25.91 31.53
CA ARG A 954 19.47 -26.01 32.01
C ARG A 954 18.68 -27.16 31.40
N GLN A 955 18.91 -27.51 30.12
CA GLN A 955 18.19 -28.64 29.49
C GLN A 955 18.56 -29.99 30.11
N GLU A 956 19.79 -30.18 30.56
CA GLU A 956 20.25 -31.43 31.18
C GLU A 956 19.82 -31.49 32.65
N VAL A 957 19.83 -30.34 33.32
CA VAL A 957 19.29 -30.20 34.69
C VAL A 957 17.80 -30.59 34.72
N MET A 958 17.01 -30.09 33.76
CA MET A 958 15.58 -30.43 33.65
C MET A 958 15.31 -31.91 33.30
N MET A 959 16.30 -32.67 32.82
CA MET A 959 16.17 -34.11 32.64
C MET A 959 16.30 -34.89 33.97
N GLN A 960 16.79 -34.24 35.03
CA GLN A 960 17.05 -34.86 36.33
C GLN A 960 16.14 -34.31 37.44
N LYS A 961 15.89 -33.00 37.44
CA LYS A 961 15.16 -32.29 38.48
C LYS A 961 14.05 -31.45 37.88
N ALA A 962 12.91 -31.41 38.55
CA ALA A 962 11.85 -30.47 38.22
C ALA A 962 12.25 -29.05 38.65
N VAL A 963 11.78 -28.03 37.94
CA VAL A 963 12.00 -26.63 38.33
C VAL A 963 10.68 -26.04 38.84
N LEU A 964 10.66 -25.61 40.10
CA LEU A 964 9.50 -25.01 40.75
C LEU A 964 9.63 -23.49 40.84
N GLU A 965 8.51 -22.80 40.70
CA GLU A 965 8.39 -21.36 40.97
C GLU A 965 8.42 -21.10 42.49
N GLU A 966 8.84 -19.90 42.91
CA GLU A 966 8.91 -19.52 44.33
C GLU A 966 7.56 -19.66 45.08
N ASN A 967 6.47 -19.34 44.38
CA ASN A 967 5.10 -19.39 44.92
C ASN A 967 4.41 -20.72 44.57
N THR A 968 4.96 -21.83 45.07
CA THR A 968 4.41 -23.18 44.90
C THR A 968 3.76 -23.69 46.20
N SER A 969 2.88 -24.70 46.11
CA SER A 969 2.21 -25.26 47.30
C SER A 969 3.17 -25.91 48.28
N SER A 970 2.76 -26.05 49.55
CA SER A 970 3.59 -26.70 50.58
C SER A 970 3.89 -28.18 50.26
N GLN A 971 3.02 -28.85 49.49
CA GLN A 971 3.26 -30.22 49.02
C GLN A 971 4.35 -30.25 47.95
N ALA A 972 4.35 -29.30 47.01
CA ALA A 972 5.40 -29.19 46.00
C ALA A 972 6.76 -28.75 46.60
N GLN A 973 6.76 -27.91 47.64
CA GLN A 973 7.99 -27.49 48.34
C GLN A 973 8.75 -28.65 48.99
N ALA A 974 8.08 -29.75 49.36
CA ALA A 974 8.74 -30.92 49.95
C ALA A 974 9.77 -31.56 49.00
N PHE A 975 9.58 -31.41 47.68
CA PHE A 975 10.51 -31.93 46.67
C PHE A 975 11.81 -31.09 46.55
N LEU A 976 11.88 -29.91 47.19
CA LEU A 976 13.10 -29.10 47.27
C LEU A 976 14.05 -29.58 48.38
N GLU A 977 13.64 -30.52 49.23
CA GLU A 977 14.49 -31.05 50.31
C GLU A 977 15.59 -32.00 49.78
N ASP A 978 15.56 -32.34 48.48
CA ASP A 978 16.57 -33.16 47.84
C ASP A 978 17.85 -32.36 47.54
N GLU A 979 18.81 -32.44 48.48
CA GLU A 979 20.12 -31.76 48.40
C GLU A 979 21.07 -32.33 47.32
N THR A 980 20.67 -33.30 46.51
CA THR A 980 21.54 -33.82 45.43
C THR A 980 21.60 -32.86 44.24
N GLU A 981 22.79 -32.26 44.03
CA GLU A 981 23.05 -31.39 42.87
C GLU A 981 22.88 -32.14 41.54
N ALA A 982 22.25 -31.46 40.57
CA ALA A 982 22.13 -31.96 39.21
C ALA A 982 23.51 -31.99 38.54
N ARG A 983 23.79 -33.08 37.81
CA ARG A 983 25.07 -33.24 37.10
C ARG A 983 24.97 -32.63 35.71
N THR A 984 26.03 -31.95 35.27
CA THR A 984 26.16 -31.48 33.88
C THR A 984 27.33 -32.19 33.20
N THR A 985 27.09 -32.72 32.00
CA THR A 985 28.11 -33.39 31.17
C THR A 985 28.65 -32.50 30.06
N LEU A 986 28.11 -31.29 29.94
CA LEU A 986 28.49 -30.30 28.94
C LEU A 986 30.00 -30.01 28.96
N ARG A 987 30.63 -30.01 27.77
CA ARG A 987 32.05 -29.70 27.60
C ARG A 987 32.23 -28.51 26.67
N GLU A 988 32.83 -27.45 27.20
CA GLU A 988 33.26 -26.31 26.39
C GLU A 988 34.41 -26.71 25.47
N LEU A 989 34.33 -26.28 24.20
CA LEU A 989 35.29 -26.58 23.15
C LEU A 989 36.20 -25.38 22.90
N GLU A 990 37.48 -25.65 22.65
CA GLU A 990 38.44 -24.61 22.28
C GLU A 990 38.32 -24.26 20.78
N ILE A 991 38.25 -22.96 20.49
CA ILE A 991 38.33 -22.45 19.11
C ILE A 991 39.79 -22.48 18.67
N LEU A 992 40.12 -23.38 17.74
CA LEU A 992 41.50 -23.61 17.26
C LEU A 992 41.94 -22.54 16.26
N SER A 993 41.08 -22.18 15.33
CA SER A 993 41.33 -21.13 14.36
C SER A 993 40.03 -20.51 13.84
N VAL A 994 40.13 -19.28 13.38
CA VAL A 994 39.04 -18.52 12.78
C VAL A 994 39.54 -17.97 11.44
N GLU A 995 38.89 -18.38 10.36
CA GLU A 995 39.25 -18.07 8.97
C GLU A 995 38.17 -17.14 8.37
N PRO A 996 38.38 -15.81 8.36
CA PRO A 996 37.41 -14.85 7.86
C PRO A 996 37.39 -14.76 6.32
N GLU A 997 36.20 -14.61 5.77
CA GLU A 997 35.93 -14.37 4.36
C GLU A 997 34.81 -13.31 4.24
N LEU A 998 35.18 -12.01 4.34
CA LEU A 998 34.29 -10.84 4.37
C LEU A 998 33.45 -10.66 5.67
N LEU A 999 33.46 -11.63 6.58
CA LEU A 999 32.92 -11.52 7.94
C LEU A 999 34.07 -11.65 8.96
N GLU A 1000 34.30 -10.60 9.76
CA GLU A 1000 35.34 -10.57 10.78
C GLU A 1000 34.77 -10.94 12.16
N TYR A 1001 35.55 -11.70 12.95
CA TYR A 1001 35.29 -11.96 14.36
C TYR A 1001 36.27 -11.18 15.24
N THR A 1002 35.76 -10.35 16.14
CA THR A 1002 36.58 -9.49 17.02
C THR A 1002 36.69 -9.99 18.45
N GLY A 1003 36.13 -11.17 18.76
CA GLY A 1003 35.98 -11.69 20.12
C GLY A 1003 34.64 -11.34 20.78
N THR A 1004 34.07 -10.18 20.43
CA THR A 1004 32.81 -9.65 21.00
C THR A 1004 31.85 -9.14 19.93
N ALA A 1005 32.19 -9.31 18.66
CA ALA A 1005 31.30 -8.99 17.55
C ALA A 1005 31.64 -9.81 16.30
N LEU A 1006 30.61 -10.02 15.47
CA LEU A 1006 30.70 -10.47 14.08
C LEU A 1006 30.29 -9.31 13.18
N THR A 1007 31.21 -8.83 12.33
CA THR A 1007 31.03 -7.62 11.50
C THR A 1007 31.42 -7.87 10.06
N THR A 1008 30.60 -7.44 9.10
CA THR A 1008 30.95 -7.50 7.67
C THR A 1008 31.91 -6.39 7.25
N GLU A 1009 32.92 -6.69 6.44
CA GLU A 1009 33.98 -5.74 6.03
C GLU A 1009 33.44 -4.41 5.43
N LEU A 1010 32.40 -4.49 4.60
CA LEU A 1010 31.73 -3.35 3.94
C LEU A 1010 31.19 -2.30 4.93
N GLU A 1011 30.73 -2.72 6.12
CA GLU A 1011 30.15 -1.81 7.11
C GLU A 1011 31.23 -0.96 7.82
N ARG A 1012 32.45 -1.52 7.92
CA ARG A 1012 33.61 -0.86 8.54
C ARG A 1012 34.18 0.25 7.66
N GLU A 1013 34.17 0.07 6.34
CA GLU A 1013 34.61 1.11 5.38
C GLU A 1013 33.67 2.34 5.40
N THR A 1014 32.37 2.12 5.58
CA THR A 1014 31.35 3.20 5.68
C THR A 1014 31.42 4.03 6.97
N GLU A 1015 31.97 3.51 8.07
CA GLU A 1015 32.22 4.34 9.27
C GLU A 1015 33.35 5.36 9.05
N THR A 1016 34.23 5.13 8.08
CA THR A 1016 35.36 6.02 7.73
C THR A 1016 35.08 7.02 6.61
N GLU A 1017 34.08 6.80 5.77
CA GLU A 1017 33.65 7.76 4.73
C GLU A 1017 32.13 7.84 4.62
N GLU A 1018 31.55 9.01 4.96
CA GLU A 1018 30.15 9.33 4.65
C GLU A 1018 29.95 9.35 3.12
N ALA A 1019 29.49 8.23 2.53
CA ALA A 1019 29.08 8.20 1.14
C ALA A 1019 27.85 7.30 0.90
N SER A 1020 26.95 7.84 0.09
CA SER A 1020 25.63 7.35 -0.29
C SER A 1020 25.60 5.95 -0.89
N VAL A 1021 24.77 5.07 -0.31
CA VAL A 1021 24.47 3.74 -0.85
C VAL A 1021 23.46 3.84 -1.99
N GLN A 1022 23.87 3.44 -3.20
CA GLN A 1022 22.97 3.02 -4.27
C GLN A 1022 22.74 1.51 -4.14
N GLU A 1023 21.48 1.09 -4.24
CA GLU A 1023 21.10 -0.32 -4.40
C GLU A 1023 21.81 -0.91 -5.63
N GLN A 1024 22.80 -1.77 -5.40
CA GLN A 1024 23.33 -2.69 -6.40
C GLN A 1024 22.68 -4.06 -6.20
N GLU A 1025 22.36 -4.72 -7.31
CA GLU A 1025 21.84 -6.08 -7.36
C GLU A 1025 22.81 -7.05 -6.66
N GLU A 1026 22.30 -7.76 -5.65
CA GLU A 1026 23.02 -8.74 -4.83
C GLU A 1026 23.41 -9.97 -5.68
N GLU A 1027 24.68 -10.04 -6.10
CA GLU A 1027 25.35 -11.31 -6.33
C GLU A 1027 25.72 -11.93 -4.97
N GLU A 1028 25.65 -13.26 -4.87
CA GLU A 1028 26.03 -14.10 -3.71
C GLU A 1028 27.51 -13.93 -3.30
N LEU A 1029 27.89 -12.76 -2.77
CA LEU A 1029 29.13 -12.56 -2.05
C LEU A 1029 28.86 -12.97 -0.59
N GLY A 1030 29.22 -14.22 -0.26
CA GLY A 1030 29.00 -14.78 1.07
C GLY A 1030 29.86 -14.07 2.12
N ASN A 1031 29.25 -13.16 2.87
CA ASN A 1031 29.82 -12.61 4.10
C ASN A 1031 29.96 -13.75 5.12
N SER A 1032 31.10 -14.42 5.17
CA SER A 1032 31.25 -15.68 5.90
C SER A 1032 32.54 -15.79 6.71
N LEU A 1033 32.51 -16.69 7.68
CA LEU A 1033 33.61 -16.95 8.61
C LEU A 1033 33.60 -18.45 8.91
N THR A 1034 34.75 -19.11 8.84
CA THR A 1034 34.86 -20.52 9.26
C THR A 1034 35.60 -20.61 10.59
N ILE A 1035 34.98 -21.26 11.57
CA ILE A 1035 35.55 -21.56 12.88
C ILE A 1035 35.98 -23.02 12.88
N ARG A 1036 37.24 -23.30 13.22
CA ARG A 1036 37.75 -24.66 13.43
C ARG A 1036 37.82 -24.99 14.92
N PHE A 1037 37.38 -26.19 15.27
CA PHE A 1037 37.34 -26.73 16.63
C PHE A 1037 37.43 -28.26 16.55
N GLU A 1038 37.35 -28.96 17.67
CA GLU A 1038 37.25 -30.43 17.71
C GLU A 1038 36.15 -30.81 18.69
N SER A 1039 35.04 -31.35 18.19
CA SER A 1039 33.92 -31.79 19.04
C SER A 1039 34.19 -33.14 19.70
N LEU A 1040 33.34 -33.53 20.65
CA LEU A 1040 33.34 -34.91 21.17
C LEU A 1040 32.59 -35.86 20.23
N PRO A 1041 32.98 -37.14 20.11
CA PRO A 1041 32.14 -38.14 19.48
C PRO A 1041 30.87 -38.40 20.30
N ASN A 1042 29.85 -38.98 19.65
CA ASN A 1042 28.54 -39.28 20.25
C ASN A 1042 27.93 -38.11 21.04
N SER A 1043 27.97 -36.91 20.46
CA SER A 1043 27.51 -35.69 21.13
C SER A 1043 26.70 -34.80 20.21
N GLU A 1044 25.86 -33.95 20.80
CA GLU A 1044 25.30 -32.79 20.11
C GLU A 1044 26.24 -31.60 20.28
N THR A 1045 26.54 -30.88 19.21
CA THR A 1045 27.36 -29.68 19.27
C THR A 1045 26.50 -28.40 19.21
N TYR A 1046 26.87 -27.41 20.01
CA TYR A 1046 26.16 -26.16 20.18
C TYR A 1046 27.08 -24.95 20.03
N LEU A 1047 26.56 -23.90 19.40
CA LEU A 1047 27.15 -22.56 19.43
C LEU A 1047 26.25 -21.64 20.24
N VAL A 1048 26.84 -20.93 21.21
CA VAL A 1048 26.14 -20.01 22.11
C VAL A 1048 26.69 -18.61 21.91
N LEU A 1049 25.78 -17.65 21.68
CA LEU A 1049 26.07 -16.23 21.73
C LEU A 1049 25.41 -15.65 22.98
N GLU A 1050 26.22 -15.16 23.91
CA GLU A 1050 25.75 -14.54 25.17
C GLU A 1050 25.50 -13.05 24.97
N ASN A 1051 24.34 -12.55 25.43
CA ASN A 1051 23.95 -11.14 25.33
C ASN A 1051 24.10 -10.55 23.91
N ALA A 1052 23.62 -11.28 22.90
CA ALA A 1052 23.81 -10.91 21.50
C ALA A 1052 22.82 -9.85 21.01
N VAL A 1053 23.33 -8.78 20.40
CA VAL A 1053 22.56 -7.65 19.90
C VAL A 1053 23.00 -7.28 18.48
N LEU A 1054 22.03 -7.14 17.57
CA LEU A 1054 22.28 -6.63 16.23
C LEU A 1054 22.39 -5.09 16.25
N LYS A 1055 23.56 -4.54 15.89
CA LYS A 1055 23.82 -3.11 15.69
C LYS A 1055 23.40 -2.64 14.28
N GLY A 1056 22.98 -1.38 14.17
CA GLY A 1056 22.69 -0.73 12.88
C GLY A 1056 21.26 -0.16 12.75
N ASP A 1057 21.04 0.67 11.74
CA ASP A 1057 19.83 1.51 11.57
C ASP A 1057 18.54 0.66 11.46
N MET A 1058 17.75 0.70 12.53
CA MET A 1058 16.27 0.68 12.69
C MET A 1058 15.39 0.25 11.49
N SER A 1059 15.82 -0.74 10.71
CA SER A 1059 15.08 -1.30 9.60
C SER A 1059 14.35 -2.57 10.05
N GLU A 1060 13.10 -2.74 9.60
CA GLU A 1060 12.25 -3.91 9.89
C GLU A 1060 12.80 -5.26 9.38
N ASN A 1061 14.03 -5.26 8.86
CA ASN A 1061 14.58 -6.37 8.11
C ASN A 1061 15.67 -7.08 8.95
N PRO A 1062 15.43 -8.31 9.43
CA PRO A 1062 16.43 -9.12 10.12
C PRO A 1062 17.64 -9.44 9.23
N ILE A 1063 18.75 -9.83 9.85
CA ILE A 1063 19.86 -10.53 9.17
C ILE A 1063 19.61 -12.02 9.28
N ASN A 1064 19.67 -12.75 8.17
CA ASN A 1064 19.68 -14.21 8.24
C ASN A 1064 21.12 -14.67 8.50
N ILE A 1065 21.35 -15.21 9.69
CA ILE A 1065 22.60 -15.88 10.07
C ILE A 1065 22.43 -17.38 9.82
N SER A 1066 23.38 -17.99 9.13
CA SER A 1066 23.38 -19.42 8.85
C SER A 1066 24.63 -20.10 9.38
N PHE A 1067 24.47 -21.31 9.90
CA PHE A 1067 25.52 -22.15 10.47
C PHE A 1067 25.55 -23.46 9.70
N LYS A 1068 26.68 -23.76 9.08
CA LYS A 1068 26.87 -24.96 8.26
C LYS A 1068 28.01 -25.81 8.82
N THR A 1069 27.69 -27.07 9.10
CA THR A 1069 28.62 -28.14 9.49
C THR A 1069 28.41 -29.35 8.58
N GLU A 1070 29.20 -30.40 8.74
CA GLU A 1070 28.97 -31.65 8.01
C GLU A 1070 27.58 -32.22 8.35
N GLY A 1071 26.71 -32.38 7.35
CA GLY A 1071 25.36 -32.94 7.54
C GLY A 1071 24.33 -32.02 8.20
N ASN A 1072 24.66 -30.77 8.53
CA ASN A 1072 23.70 -29.83 9.12
C ASN A 1072 23.79 -28.41 8.56
N ASN A 1073 22.63 -27.80 8.32
CA ASN A 1073 22.50 -26.42 7.84
C ASN A 1073 21.35 -25.73 8.57
N LEU A 1074 21.71 -24.90 9.54
CA LEU A 1074 20.78 -24.11 10.35
C LEU A 1074 20.77 -22.66 9.84
N SER A 1075 19.59 -22.06 9.75
CA SER A 1075 19.44 -20.64 9.46
C SER A 1075 18.48 -19.99 10.46
N TYR A 1076 18.84 -18.81 10.94
CA TYR A 1076 18.08 -18.06 11.94
C TYR A 1076 17.92 -16.60 11.51
N LYS A 1077 16.75 -16.02 11.78
CA LYS A 1077 16.44 -14.61 11.46
C LYS A 1077 16.76 -13.74 12.67
N PHE A 1078 17.99 -13.24 12.74
CA PHE A 1078 18.43 -12.38 13.84
C PHE A 1078 17.82 -10.99 13.68
N ARG A 1079 16.97 -10.59 14.63
CA ARG A 1079 16.31 -9.29 14.66
C ARG A 1079 17.03 -8.36 15.61
N SER A 1080 17.07 -7.07 15.28
CA SER A 1080 17.51 -6.08 16.25
C SER A 1080 16.55 -6.04 17.41
N ASP A 1081 17.09 -5.64 18.56
CA ASP A 1081 16.29 -5.44 19.75
C ASP A 1081 15.10 -4.53 19.50
N ASP A 1082 15.31 -3.48 18.71
CA ASP A 1082 14.33 -2.46 18.40
C ASP A 1082 13.22 -2.92 17.42
N ASP A 1083 13.29 -4.15 16.90
CA ASP A 1083 12.26 -4.71 16.01
C ASP A 1083 10.96 -5.03 16.76
N ARG A 1084 9.82 -4.65 16.16
CA ARG A 1084 8.46 -4.88 16.72
C ARG A 1084 8.06 -6.36 16.91
N TYR A 1085 8.82 -7.28 16.31
CA TYR A 1085 8.67 -8.73 16.36
C TYR A 1085 9.89 -9.43 17.00
N GLY A 1086 10.87 -8.67 17.49
CA GLY A 1086 11.96 -9.20 18.30
C GLY A 1086 11.42 -9.89 19.55
N SER A 1087 12.10 -10.95 20.00
CA SER A 1087 11.75 -11.66 21.24
C SER A 1087 12.22 -10.92 22.49
N GLY A 1088 13.20 -10.03 22.38
CA GLY A 1088 13.90 -9.44 23.53
C GLY A 1088 14.82 -10.45 24.25
N GLN A 1089 15.14 -11.56 23.58
CA GLN A 1089 16.07 -12.57 24.05
C GLN A 1089 17.51 -12.06 23.95
N GLU A 1090 18.29 -12.34 24.98
CA GLU A 1090 19.69 -11.92 25.09
C GLU A 1090 20.62 -13.07 24.70
N ASP A 1091 20.38 -14.28 25.21
CA ASP A 1091 21.20 -15.46 24.93
C ASP A 1091 20.65 -16.32 23.80
N TYR A 1092 21.50 -16.72 22.85
CA TYR A 1092 21.11 -17.51 21.67
C TYR A 1092 21.90 -18.82 21.59
N VAL A 1093 21.18 -19.94 21.58
CA VAL A 1093 21.73 -21.29 21.44
C VAL A 1093 21.37 -21.85 20.06
N PHE A 1094 22.40 -22.20 19.29
CA PHE A 1094 22.30 -22.77 17.96
C PHE A 1094 22.76 -24.23 17.99
N ASN A 1095 21.84 -25.16 17.71
CA ASN A 1095 22.17 -26.59 17.61
C ASN A 1095 22.81 -26.91 16.25
N LEU A 1096 24.10 -27.26 16.28
CA LEU A 1096 24.92 -27.62 15.13
C LEU A 1096 24.77 -29.09 14.70
N GLY A 1097 23.95 -29.87 15.41
CA GLY A 1097 23.57 -31.25 15.09
C GLY A 1097 24.22 -32.30 16.00
N TYR A 1098 23.60 -33.47 16.05
CA TYR A 1098 24.18 -34.70 16.62
C TYR A 1098 25.14 -35.35 15.61
N HIS A 1099 26.23 -35.94 16.10
CA HIS A 1099 27.16 -36.73 15.31
C HIS A 1099 27.78 -37.87 16.13
N GLU A 1100 27.88 -39.05 15.51
CA GLU A 1100 28.60 -40.19 16.09
C GLU A 1100 30.12 -39.94 16.12
N GLY A 1101 30.65 -39.36 15.04
CA GLY A 1101 32.06 -38.98 14.90
C GLY A 1101 32.38 -37.60 15.47
N VAL A 1102 33.49 -37.01 15.04
CA VAL A 1102 33.92 -35.66 15.45
C VAL A 1102 33.67 -34.70 14.29
N ILE A 1103 33.08 -33.53 14.58
CA ILE A 1103 33.03 -32.39 13.66
C ILE A 1103 34.15 -31.42 13.99
N THR A 1104 34.76 -30.85 12.95
CA THR A 1104 35.98 -30.03 13.10
C THR A 1104 35.83 -28.58 12.68
N GLU A 1105 34.73 -28.22 12.03
CA GLU A 1105 34.52 -26.86 11.53
C GLU A 1105 33.04 -26.49 11.44
N CYS A 1106 32.76 -25.19 11.58
CA CYS A 1106 31.47 -24.57 11.33
C CYS A 1106 31.67 -23.28 10.54
N THR A 1107 30.97 -23.15 9.41
CA THR A 1107 30.92 -21.91 8.63
C THR A 1107 29.70 -21.10 9.05
N ILE A 1108 29.93 -19.86 9.49
CA ILE A 1108 28.92 -18.85 9.78
C ILE A 1108 28.77 -17.95 8.55
N THR A 1109 27.53 -17.63 8.15
CA THR A 1109 27.28 -16.77 6.99
C THR A 1109 26.17 -15.77 7.27
N PHE A 1110 26.39 -14.51 6.89
CA PHE A 1110 25.37 -13.46 6.87
C PHE A 1110 24.86 -13.29 5.45
N ASP A 1111 23.54 -13.18 5.29
CA ASP A 1111 22.92 -12.95 3.98
C ASP A 1111 23.08 -11.52 3.45
N ARG A 1112 23.53 -10.58 4.31
CA ARG A 1112 23.78 -9.18 3.97
C ARG A 1112 24.78 -8.54 4.93
N SER A 1113 25.15 -7.28 4.68
CA SER A 1113 25.99 -6.51 5.58
C SER A 1113 25.32 -6.22 6.93
N GLY A 1114 26.12 -6.25 8.00
CA GLY A 1114 25.69 -5.90 9.35
C GLY A 1114 26.67 -6.35 10.44
N THR A 1115 26.38 -5.93 11.68
CA THR A 1115 27.19 -6.22 12.87
C THR A 1115 26.33 -6.79 13.99
N ILE A 1116 26.71 -7.96 14.51
CA ILE A 1116 26.13 -8.56 15.72
C ILE A 1116 27.19 -8.48 16.83
N ASP A 1117 26.90 -7.71 17.88
CA ASP A 1117 27.66 -7.67 19.13
C ASP A 1117 27.21 -8.79 20.06
N PHE A 1118 28.09 -9.27 20.93
CA PHE A 1118 27.80 -10.22 22.00
C PHE A 1118 28.92 -10.18 23.05
N ASP A 1119 28.65 -10.65 24.27
CA ASP A 1119 29.65 -10.72 25.33
C ASP A 1119 30.66 -11.85 25.09
N SER A 1120 30.17 -13.00 24.61
CA SER A 1120 31.02 -14.12 24.25
C SER A 1120 30.39 -15.02 23.17
N LEU A 1121 31.24 -15.68 22.39
CA LEU A 1121 30.88 -16.76 21.49
C LEU A 1121 31.55 -18.04 22.01
N LYS A 1122 30.73 -19.02 22.42
CA LYS A 1122 31.20 -20.29 22.98
C LYS A 1122 30.71 -21.48 22.16
N LEU A 1123 31.51 -22.53 22.14
CA LEU A 1123 31.17 -23.82 21.51
C LEU A 1123 31.13 -24.89 22.60
N TYR A 1124 30.14 -25.77 22.52
CA TYR A 1124 29.97 -26.86 23.47
C TYR A 1124 29.66 -28.18 22.77
N SER A 1125 30.16 -29.28 23.32
CA SER A 1125 29.66 -30.63 23.05
C SER A 1125 28.89 -31.15 24.27
N GLN A 1126 27.68 -31.64 24.03
CA GLN A 1126 26.85 -32.35 25.01
C GLN A 1126 26.90 -33.85 24.69
N PRO A 1127 27.63 -34.67 25.47
CA PRO A 1127 27.58 -36.12 25.34
C PRO A 1127 26.16 -36.64 25.55
N MET A 1128 25.75 -37.62 24.75
CA MET A 1128 24.39 -38.19 24.81
C MET A 1128 24.29 -39.46 25.66
N ASP A 1129 25.41 -39.92 26.23
CA ASP A 1129 25.53 -41.23 26.91
C ASP A 1129 24.56 -41.41 28.10
N ASN A 1130 24.15 -40.32 28.75
CA ASN A 1130 23.25 -40.37 29.91
C ASN A 1130 21.75 -40.25 29.55
N THR A 1131 21.40 -40.12 28.27
CA THR A 1131 20.00 -39.88 27.85
C THR A 1131 19.07 -41.01 28.27
N GLU A 1132 19.53 -42.26 28.15
CA GLU A 1132 18.78 -43.45 28.60
C GLU A 1132 18.55 -43.43 30.11
N GLU A 1133 19.60 -43.24 30.91
CA GLU A 1133 19.50 -43.13 32.38
C GLU A 1133 18.49 -42.05 32.80
N TYR A 1134 18.58 -40.86 32.21
CA TYR A 1134 17.67 -39.77 32.55
C TYR A 1134 16.22 -40.08 32.19
N THR A 1135 15.98 -40.67 31.02
CA THR A 1135 14.62 -41.00 30.58
C THR A 1135 14.03 -42.18 31.33
N GLU A 1136 14.82 -43.20 31.67
CA GLU A 1136 14.40 -44.28 32.56
C GLU A 1136 13.97 -43.75 33.94
N ALA A 1137 14.74 -42.81 34.52
CA ALA A 1137 14.39 -42.20 35.80
C ALA A 1137 13.06 -41.41 35.74
N LEU A 1138 12.85 -40.62 34.67
CA LEU A 1138 11.61 -39.86 34.49
C LEU A 1138 10.40 -40.74 34.19
N THR A 1139 10.63 -41.92 33.62
CA THR A 1139 9.58 -42.88 33.22
C THR A 1139 9.39 -44.04 34.20
N GLU A 1140 10.00 -43.97 35.39
CA GLU A 1140 9.80 -44.95 36.46
C GLU A 1140 8.30 -45.07 36.80
N ASP A 1141 7.66 -43.93 37.07
CA ASP A 1141 6.22 -43.82 37.30
C ASP A 1141 5.61 -42.90 36.22
N ILE A 1142 4.76 -43.44 35.34
CA ILE A 1142 4.17 -42.67 34.23
C ILE A 1142 2.64 -42.61 34.34
N LEU A 1143 2.06 -41.57 33.75
CA LEU A 1143 0.63 -41.51 33.57
C LEU A 1143 0.19 -42.50 32.48
N GLN A 1144 -0.53 -43.54 32.88
CA GLN A 1144 -1.05 -44.60 32.01
C GLN A 1144 -2.54 -44.38 31.71
N ASN A 1145 -3.05 -45.13 30.72
CA ASN A 1145 -4.46 -45.10 30.31
C ASN A 1145 -4.96 -43.68 30.02
N VAL A 1146 -4.14 -42.89 29.34
CA VAL A 1146 -4.45 -41.49 29.03
C VAL A 1146 -5.58 -41.43 28.02
N GLU A 1147 -6.70 -40.84 28.41
CA GLU A 1147 -7.80 -40.53 27.51
C GLU A 1147 -7.96 -39.01 27.37
N ILE A 1148 -7.94 -38.52 26.13
CA ILE A 1148 -8.19 -37.10 25.81
C ILE A 1148 -9.63 -36.96 25.33
N GLY A 1149 -10.47 -36.46 26.23
CA GLY A 1149 -11.86 -36.13 25.98
C GLY A 1149 -12.05 -34.67 25.56
N THR A 1150 -13.32 -34.26 25.40
CA THR A 1150 -13.62 -32.86 25.13
C THR A 1150 -13.45 -32.03 26.41
N ASN A 1151 -12.42 -31.18 26.45
CA ASN A 1151 -12.03 -30.35 27.60
C ASN A 1151 -11.64 -31.15 28.84
N GLU A 1152 -11.32 -32.43 28.69
CA GLU A 1152 -10.99 -33.31 29.81
C GLU A 1152 -9.82 -34.22 29.42
N ILE A 1153 -8.92 -34.47 30.37
CA ILE A 1153 -7.87 -35.48 30.24
C ILE A 1153 -7.94 -36.36 31.48
N THR A 1154 -7.93 -37.66 31.30
CA THR A 1154 -7.90 -38.62 32.41
C THR A 1154 -6.74 -39.58 32.26
N GLY A 1155 -6.29 -40.14 33.38
CA GLY A 1155 -5.27 -41.19 33.40
C GLY A 1155 -5.11 -41.76 34.80
N THR A 1156 -4.32 -42.81 34.91
CA THR A 1156 -4.00 -43.49 36.17
C THR A 1156 -2.49 -43.60 36.34
N ILE A 1157 -2.01 -43.43 37.57
CA ILE A 1157 -0.58 -43.55 37.89
C ILE A 1157 -0.41 -44.31 39.21
N SER A 1158 0.59 -45.18 39.25
CA SER A 1158 1.05 -45.84 40.48
C SER A 1158 2.41 -45.26 40.82
N ALA A 1159 2.53 -44.55 41.93
CA ALA A 1159 3.79 -43.97 42.39
C ALA A 1159 4.36 -44.79 43.56
N GLY A 1160 5.61 -45.23 43.43
CA GLY A 1160 6.28 -46.05 44.47
C GLY A 1160 6.68 -45.25 45.73
N GLU A 1161 6.84 -43.95 45.57
CA GLU A 1161 7.18 -42.95 46.59
C GLU A 1161 6.42 -41.65 46.28
N ASP A 1162 6.60 -40.62 47.10
CA ASP A 1162 6.08 -39.30 46.78
C ASP A 1162 6.79 -38.80 45.50
N LYS A 1163 6.02 -38.38 44.49
CA LYS A 1163 6.54 -37.98 43.17
C LYS A 1163 5.86 -36.70 42.71
N LEU A 1164 6.59 -35.88 41.96
CA LEU A 1164 6.01 -34.74 41.24
C LEU A 1164 5.67 -35.16 39.81
N LEU A 1165 4.38 -35.36 39.53
CA LEU A 1165 3.89 -35.64 38.17
C LEU A 1165 3.94 -34.36 37.33
N VAL A 1166 4.71 -34.37 36.26
CA VAL A 1166 4.78 -33.30 35.27
C VAL A 1166 4.02 -33.73 34.02
N LEU A 1167 3.14 -32.85 33.57
CA LEU A 1167 2.36 -33.01 32.35
C LEU A 1167 2.96 -32.12 31.28
N SER A 1168 3.31 -32.71 30.13
CA SER A 1168 3.85 -32.02 28.95
C SER A 1168 2.77 -31.18 28.26
N ILE A 1169 2.10 -30.30 28.99
CA ILE A 1169 1.04 -29.39 28.57
C ILE A 1169 1.43 -28.00 29.09
N PRO A 1170 1.46 -26.97 28.23
CA PRO A 1170 1.80 -25.62 28.66
C PRO A 1170 0.84 -25.11 29.75
N TYR A 1171 1.40 -24.60 30.85
CA TYR A 1171 0.71 -23.95 31.94
C TYR A 1171 -0.11 -22.78 31.41
N GLN A 1172 -1.39 -22.77 31.76
CA GLN A 1172 -2.33 -21.72 31.38
C GLN A 1172 -3.49 -21.69 32.36
N ASN A 1173 -4.08 -20.51 32.54
CA ASN A 1173 -5.30 -20.37 33.32
C ASN A 1173 -6.46 -21.15 32.66
N GLY A 1174 -7.25 -21.83 33.48
CA GLY A 1174 -8.45 -22.56 33.02
C GLY A 1174 -8.39 -24.06 33.24
N TRP A 1175 -7.20 -24.63 33.46
CA TRP A 1175 -7.06 -26.02 33.91
C TRP A 1175 -7.38 -26.15 35.39
N THR A 1176 -8.07 -27.24 35.74
CA THR A 1176 -8.31 -27.68 37.11
C THR A 1176 -7.94 -29.15 37.21
N ALA A 1177 -7.11 -29.52 38.18
CA ALA A 1177 -6.71 -30.90 38.42
C ALA A 1177 -7.47 -31.51 39.58
N TYR A 1178 -7.71 -32.82 39.47
CA TYR A 1178 -8.23 -33.66 40.53
C TYR A 1178 -7.36 -34.91 40.67
N VAL A 1179 -7.02 -35.25 41.91
CA VAL A 1179 -6.36 -36.50 42.29
C VAL A 1179 -7.36 -37.28 43.15
N ASP A 1180 -7.73 -38.47 42.73
CA ASP A 1180 -8.71 -39.33 43.40
C ASP A 1180 -10.08 -38.67 43.67
N GLY A 1181 -10.43 -37.72 42.80
CA GLY A 1181 -11.68 -36.95 42.86
C GLY A 1181 -11.62 -35.71 43.76
N GLU A 1182 -10.51 -35.49 44.47
CA GLU A 1182 -10.27 -34.25 45.24
C GLU A 1182 -9.52 -33.23 44.37
N GLN A 1183 -9.97 -31.98 44.40
CA GLN A 1183 -9.35 -30.91 43.64
C GLN A 1183 -7.99 -30.56 44.24
N VAL A 1184 -6.94 -30.54 43.41
CA VAL A 1184 -5.58 -30.18 43.81
C VAL A 1184 -5.12 -28.91 43.09
N GLU A 1185 -4.14 -28.22 43.67
CA GLU A 1185 -3.51 -27.06 43.04
C GLU A 1185 -2.57 -27.52 41.91
N LEU A 1186 -2.63 -26.83 40.78
CA LEU A 1186 -1.75 -27.09 39.64
C LEU A 1186 -0.53 -26.19 39.74
N GLU A 1187 0.64 -26.80 39.71
CA GLU A 1187 1.91 -26.10 39.78
C GLU A 1187 2.41 -25.76 38.37
N ARG A 1188 3.12 -24.64 38.25
CA ARG A 1188 3.91 -24.33 37.06
C ARG A 1188 5.30 -24.92 37.25
N VAL A 1189 5.65 -25.90 36.42
CA VAL A 1189 6.89 -26.69 36.54
C VAL A 1189 7.71 -26.58 35.26
N ASN A 1190 9.04 -26.61 35.37
CA ASN A 1190 9.98 -26.55 34.23
C ASN A 1190 9.70 -25.33 33.34
N ILE A 1191 9.43 -24.19 33.97
CA ILE A 1191 9.08 -22.89 33.37
C ILE A 1191 7.76 -22.90 32.59
N MET A 1192 7.38 -23.96 31.88
CA MET A 1192 6.17 -23.94 31.05
C MET A 1192 5.18 -25.06 31.27
N TYR A 1193 5.50 -26.15 31.95
CA TYR A 1193 4.62 -27.30 32.07
C TYR A 1193 3.71 -27.20 33.31
N MET A 1194 2.69 -28.07 33.33
CA MET A 1194 1.83 -28.25 34.51
C MET A 1194 2.40 -29.36 35.39
N GLY A 1195 2.33 -29.21 36.71
CA GLY A 1195 2.75 -30.22 37.67
C GLY A 1195 1.73 -30.48 38.76
N ILE A 1196 1.73 -31.69 39.30
CA ILE A 1196 0.88 -32.15 40.39
C ILE A 1196 1.75 -32.95 41.38
N PRO A 1197 1.91 -32.50 42.63
CA PRO A 1197 2.55 -33.32 43.66
C PRO A 1197 1.65 -34.51 44.00
N LEU A 1198 2.21 -35.72 44.00
CA LEU A 1198 1.54 -36.96 44.32
C LEU A 1198 2.19 -37.61 45.54
N GLU A 1199 1.37 -38.16 46.42
CA GLU A 1199 1.83 -39.03 47.49
C GLU A 1199 2.12 -40.44 46.93
N ALA A 1200 2.82 -41.28 47.69
CA ALA A 1200 3.02 -42.68 47.30
C ALA A 1200 1.68 -43.45 47.25
N GLY A 1201 1.36 -44.08 46.13
CA GLY A 1201 0.14 -44.87 45.97
C GLY A 1201 -0.41 -44.95 44.54
N GLU A 1202 -1.62 -45.49 44.43
CA GLU A 1202 -2.39 -45.58 43.20
C GLU A 1202 -3.32 -44.37 43.11
N HIS A 1203 -3.19 -43.59 42.05
CA HIS A 1203 -3.92 -42.34 41.86
C HIS A 1203 -4.65 -42.30 40.53
N THR A 1204 -5.87 -41.76 40.56
CA THR A 1204 -6.62 -41.37 39.36
C THR A 1204 -6.48 -39.88 39.13
N ILE A 1205 -5.94 -39.50 37.97
CA ILE A 1205 -5.73 -38.11 37.57
C ILE A 1205 -6.83 -37.69 36.61
N ARG A 1206 -7.41 -36.52 36.86
CA ARG A 1206 -8.41 -35.91 35.99
C ARG A 1206 -8.16 -34.41 35.87
N LEU A 1207 -8.03 -33.92 34.64
CA LEU A 1207 -7.84 -32.52 34.32
C LEU A 1207 -9.05 -32.03 33.55
N GLU A 1208 -9.66 -30.94 34.00
CA GLU A 1208 -10.76 -30.27 33.29
C GLU A 1208 -10.30 -28.90 32.82
N PHE A 1209 -10.60 -28.54 31.57
CA PHE A 1209 -10.35 -27.22 31.02
C PHE A 1209 -11.63 -26.40 30.90
N GLU A 1210 -11.60 -25.18 31.44
CA GLU A 1210 -12.64 -24.19 31.22
C GLU A 1210 -12.02 -22.82 30.93
N ILE A 1211 -12.41 -22.19 29.82
CA ILE A 1211 -11.98 -20.83 29.51
C ILE A 1211 -12.41 -19.89 30.66
N PRO A 1212 -11.47 -19.22 31.34
CA PRO A 1212 -11.81 -18.40 32.51
C PRO A 1212 -12.88 -17.36 32.20
N GLY A 1213 -14.00 -17.41 32.95
CA GLY A 1213 -15.12 -16.47 32.81
C GLY A 1213 -16.11 -16.80 31.68
N VAL A 1214 -15.95 -17.90 30.93
CA VAL A 1214 -16.86 -18.27 29.84
C VAL A 1214 -18.29 -18.52 30.34
N LYS A 1215 -18.46 -19.21 31.49
CA LYS A 1215 -19.77 -19.39 32.13
C LYS A 1215 -20.44 -18.05 32.46
N ALA A 1216 -19.68 -17.07 32.96
CA ALA A 1216 -20.20 -15.74 33.24
C ALA A 1216 -20.63 -15.02 31.95
N ALA A 1217 -19.84 -15.13 30.88
CA ALA A 1217 -20.22 -14.57 29.58
C ALA A 1217 -21.50 -15.20 29.00
N LEU A 1218 -21.64 -16.53 29.12
CA LEU A 1218 -22.83 -17.27 28.69
C LEU A 1218 -24.10 -16.88 29.45
N VAL A 1219 -23.99 -16.28 30.65
CA VAL A 1219 -25.12 -15.71 31.40
C VAL A 1219 -25.34 -14.23 31.07
N ILE A 1220 -24.27 -13.42 31.09
CA ILE A 1220 -24.33 -11.96 30.89
C ILE A 1220 -24.86 -11.62 29.49
N MET A 1221 -24.39 -12.33 28.47
CA MET A 1221 -24.75 -12.08 27.08
C MET A 1221 -26.27 -12.19 26.82
N PRO A 1222 -26.93 -13.34 27.10
CA PRO A 1222 -28.37 -13.46 26.90
C PRO A 1222 -29.17 -12.56 27.85
N ALA A 1223 -28.75 -12.40 29.11
CA ALA A 1223 -29.43 -11.48 30.03
C ALA A 1223 -29.42 -10.03 29.52
N SER A 1224 -28.29 -9.58 28.98
CA SER A 1224 -28.13 -8.26 28.37
C SER A 1224 -28.97 -8.10 27.11
N ALA A 1225 -29.07 -9.15 26.28
CA ALA A 1225 -29.94 -9.16 25.10
C ALA A 1225 -31.43 -9.05 25.48
N VAL A 1226 -31.88 -9.80 26.49
CA VAL A 1226 -33.26 -9.71 27.02
C VAL A 1226 -33.53 -8.31 27.59
N PHE A 1227 -32.60 -7.77 28.38
CA PHE A 1227 -32.70 -6.41 28.92
C PHE A 1227 -32.78 -5.35 27.81
N PHE A 1228 -31.96 -5.49 26.76
CA PHE A 1228 -32.00 -4.62 25.59
C PHE A 1228 -33.36 -4.65 24.88
N VAL A 1229 -33.92 -5.85 24.65
CA VAL A 1229 -35.26 -6.02 24.07
C VAL A 1229 -36.33 -5.38 24.95
N ALA A 1230 -36.27 -5.56 26.27
CA ALA A 1230 -37.19 -4.92 27.21
C ALA A 1230 -37.14 -3.39 27.11
N LEU A 1231 -35.94 -2.79 27.02
CA LEU A 1231 -35.77 -1.35 26.83
C LEU A 1231 -36.37 -0.85 25.50
N LEU A 1232 -36.24 -1.63 24.42
CA LEU A 1232 -36.88 -1.31 23.13
C LEU A 1232 -38.41 -1.34 23.22
N VAL A 1233 -38.97 -2.35 23.90
CA VAL A 1233 -40.41 -2.49 24.13
C VAL A 1233 -40.95 -1.33 24.96
N ILE A 1234 -40.31 -0.99 26.09
CA ILE A 1234 -40.67 0.16 26.94
C ILE A 1234 -40.66 1.47 26.14
N ARG A 1235 -39.65 1.67 25.29
CA ARG A 1235 -39.56 2.84 24.41
C ARG A 1235 -40.73 2.90 23.43
N GLN A 1236 -41.15 1.79 22.83
CA GLN A 1236 -42.31 1.75 21.93
C GLN A 1236 -43.61 2.10 22.67
N PHE A 1237 -43.80 1.58 23.89
CA PHE A 1237 -44.95 1.94 24.73
C PHE A 1237 -44.98 3.42 25.09
N ARG A 1238 -43.84 4.01 25.50
CA ARG A 1238 -43.74 5.46 25.77
C ARG A 1238 -44.04 6.30 24.54
N LYS A 1239 -43.56 5.90 23.35
CA LYS A 1239 -43.89 6.59 22.09
C LYS A 1239 -45.38 6.54 21.74
N LYS A 1240 -46.05 5.40 22.00
CA LYS A 1240 -47.51 5.29 21.81
C LYS A 1240 -48.28 6.17 22.82
N LYS A 1241 -47.84 6.25 24.07
CA LYS A 1241 -48.47 7.06 25.13
C LYS A 1241 -48.28 8.59 24.96
N VAL A 1242 -47.25 9.03 24.24
CA VAL A 1242 -47.04 10.45 23.88
C VAL A 1242 -47.76 10.83 22.58
N ARG A 1243 -48.14 9.83 21.75
CA ARG A 1243 -48.91 10.03 20.52
C ARG A 1243 -50.43 9.97 20.73
N LYS A 1244 -50.88 9.22 21.73
CA LYS A 1244 -52.21 9.37 22.33
C LYS A 1244 -52.19 10.58 23.25
#